data_AF-A0A368XSI3-F1
#
_entry.id   AF-A0A368XSI3-F1
#
_cell.length_a   1.000
_cell.length_b   1.000
_cell.length_c   1.000
_cell.angle_alpha   90.00
_cell.angle_beta   90.00
_cell.angle_gamma   90.00
#
_symmetry.space_group_name_H-M   'P 1'
#
loop_
_entity.id
_entity.type
_entity.pdbx_description
1 polymer ?
#
loop_
_entity_poly.entity_id
_entity_poly.type
_entity_poly.pdbx_seq_one_letter_code
_entity_poly.pdbx_strand_id
1 'polypeptide(L)'
;MSEHQKHQSVGYSFFSLVIRYRWFALVISLMVVGGLGSQLGALKKNTQADAFIDENEPALIYRDAVEQIFNLKDPLVIAVQNRGPTGIYNEHSLKLVRWLSDQLQAVPNIDPQGITSLATESNIQGDTLGMEVREFLDGPLDRTHIAWIERSIKNFPLYQGSLVAEDGSMTLIIAELLNQDQAEATYQLVRQLVESAPTGRSQVYLAGEGVVSAYLSEYVDRDAKRLNPMAGLIITLVLVVAFFSLRAALIPNLIVAGTVAGTLGAMVLAGAEFYVITNGLIVCMIGIAVADSIHIFSEYYEVMAGDPALSQTEAIATAMAGIWRPVTLTTLTTAAGFLALYATNDMPPLKFFGLFGAFAVILAGLLTLFVTPSLLSLFRARPSPRFRRHESSLPSRGLASGLGSLSLRYPKTILLTAAVVASVAGLGALKLVINEERIENFQPHEPIYLADKTINAAMDGTYYLDVVIETPAPEGIYDPSVLQAISELQVFLEAQPGIHGTTSIADYIKQMNKAVNEDDPAFYRVPDDKNLVAQLFLLYTASGDPTDFEERVDSQRQRALIRANLKEGSYLISRSLIPRLERYLASEFKGDVAARISGRVNVDYHWVSGIAETHARSVIVSFLAVLLMAALLFRSVTAGLMAAIPVGLSILVIYAVMGVKGIWLGVGTSMFAAIAIGLSVDFAIHTLDRLREAMSKPGHLSPGQRIATVFSSTGRALWFNLLAVALGFGVLMTSQVPPLMNFGMLVALSVSVAFVASLLLLPAITLVSQPAFMVGKPGSFMKTGLILLALMGAAVLTSKAFALEKAPTAREIIQLMNSRPEGVSVQRDMLITLTDQGGNIREEQTRAFRRYFDDIKKTVIFYTQPATVAGTAFLTWDYANPAREDDQWLYLPALRKVRRISASDRGDYFLGTDFTYEEIKKESKIAAEDYHFALLGEEHVDGHHTWLVEASPVGPEVSRALGYGRVLMRVDSSLWIPRLTEYWDVAGHFLKTVHARRIEMIDGIWSTTDIEAINRKTGHKTRIQFRDTDYGVDVPPRLFEQNALKRGY
;
A
#
# COMPACT_ATOMS: atom_id res chain seq x y z
N MET A 1 18.49 -55.33 -18.39
CA MET A 1 19.78 -55.38 -17.67
C MET A 1 19.74 -56.56 -16.73
N SER A 2 20.78 -57.38 -16.69
CA SER A 2 20.98 -58.36 -15.61
C SER A 2 21.41 -57.64 -14.32
N GLU A 3 21.36 -58.34 -13.18
CA GLU A 3 21.78 -57.79 -11.88
C GLU A 3 23.22 -57.24 -11.92
N HIS A 4 24.10 -57.97 -12.60
CA HIS A 4 25.50 -57.58 -12.84
C HIS A 4 25.66 -56.21 -13.53
N GLN A 5 24.67 -55.74 -14.29
CA GLN A 5 24.68 -54.41 -14.91
C GLN A 5 24.10 -53.30 -14.03
N LYS A 6 23.32 -53.59 -12.98
CA LYS A 6 22.79 -52.55 -12.07
C LYS A 6 23.89 -51.92 -11.22
N HIS A 7 24.75 -52.75 -10.64
CA HIS A 7 25.84 -52.33 -9.74
C HIS A 7 26.94 -51.50 -10.43
N GLN A 8 27.00 -51.48 -11.77
CA GLN A 8 27.94 -50.67 -12.55
C GLN A 8 27.37 -49.32 -13.03
N SER A 9 26.15 -48.94 -12.60
CA SER A 9 25.57 -47.66 -13.00
C SER A 9 26.20 -46.48 -12.24
N VAL A 10 26.49 -45.38 -12.94
CA VAL A 10 27.11 -44.16 -12.36
C VAL A 10 26.32 -43.62 -11.16
N GLY A 11 24.99 -43.70 -11.20
CA GLY A 11 24.13 -43.31 -10.08
C GLY A 11 24.34 -44.17 -8.83
N TYR A 12 24.50 -45.49 -9.00
CA TYR A 12 24.77 -46.40 -7.88
C TYR A 12 26.13 -46.10 -7.22
N SER A 13 27.17 -45.87 -8.03
CA SER A 13 28.49 -45.43 -7.53
C SER A 13 28.44 -44.07 -6.82
N PHE A 14 27.62 -43.13 -7.32
CA PHE A 14 27.42 -41.83 -6.68
C PHE A 14 26.70 -41.95 -5.33
N PHE A 15 25.55 -42.64 -5.25
CA PHE A 15 24.80 -42.72 -3.99
C PHE A 15 25.48 -43.59 -2.94
N SER A 16 26.24 -44.62 -3.33
CA SER A 16 27.11 -45.35 -2.38
C SER A 16 28.25 -44.47 -1.84
N LEU A 17 28.78 -43.53 -2.64
CA LEU A 17 29.71 -42.50 -2.17
C LEU A 17 29.05 -41.51 -1.20
N VAL A 18 27.83 -41.03 -1.50
CA VAL A 18 27.05 -40.16 -0.60
C VAL A 18 26.80 -40.85 0.75
N ILE A 19 26.40 -42.14 0.75
CA ILE A 19 26.21 -42.90 2.00
C ILE A 19 27.53 -43.11 2.76
N ARG A 20 28.66 -43.32 2.07
CA ARG A 20 29.99 -43.41 2.69
C ARG A 20 30.38 -42.11 3.40
N TYR A 21 30.06 -40.95 2.81
CA TYR A 21 30.37 -39.62 3.36
C TYR A 21 29.15 -38.92 4.01
N ARG A 22 28.14 -39.68 4.43
CA ARG A 22 26.86 -39.20 5.00
C ARG A 22 26.97 -38.09 6.06
N TRP A 23 27.98 -38.14 6.94
CA TRP A 23 28.17 -37.08 7.95
C TRP A 23 28.56 -35.74 7.33
N PHE A 24 29.37 -35.73 6.26
CA PHE A 24 29.74 -34.52 5.52
C PHE A 24 28.51 -33.91 4.84
N ALA A 25 27.68 -34.74 4.19
CA ALA A 25 26.43 -34.30 3.58
C ALA A 25 25.44 -33.72 4.60
N LEU A 26 25.29 -34.37 5.77
CA LEU A 26 24.41 -33.88 6.85
C LEU A 26 24.93 -32.59 7.49
N VAL A 27 26.24 -32.49 7.79
CA VAL A 27 26.82 -31.28 8.39
C VAL A 27 26.74 -30.09 7.43
N ILE A 28 27.08 -30.26 6.15
CA ILE A 28 26.93 -29.16 5.17
C ILE A 28 25.47 -28.74 5.03
N SER A 29 24.53 -29.69 4.92
CA SER A 29 23.10 -29.36 4.83
C SER A 29 22.63 -28.59 6.06
N LEU A 30 23.07 -28.98 7.27
CA LEU A 30 22.75 -28.29 8.51
C LEU A 30 23.40 -26.90 8.61
N MET A 31 24.63 -26.73 8.12
CA MET A 31 25.31 -25.42 8.10
C MET A 31 24.67 -24.46 7.09
N VAL A 32 24.23 -24.94 5.93
CA VAL A 32 23.50 -24.12 4.95
C VAL A 32 22.12 -23.74 5.48
N VAL A 33 21.31 -24.72 5.92
CA VAL A 33 19.96 -24.47 6.44
C VAL A 33 19.99 -23.63 7.72
N GLY A 34 20.92 -23.90 8.64
CA GLY A 34 21.09 -23.13 9.88
C GLY A 34 21.66 -21.73 9.65
N GLY A 35 22.58 -21.58 8.69
CA GLY A 35 23.12 -20.28 8.29
C GLY A 35 22.03 -19.36 7.72
N LEU A 36 21.25 -19.86 6.76
CA LEU A 36 20.09 -19.14 6.21
C LEU A 36 19.03 -18.90 7.30
N GLY A 37 18.61 -19.94 8.01
CA GLY A 37 17.57 -19.89 9.04
C GLY A 37 17.91 -19.01 10.26
N SER A 38 19.18 -18.63 10.45
CA SER A 38 19.56 -17.66 11.49
C SER A 38 18.97 -16.26 11.25
N GLN A 39 18.59 -15.94 10.02
CA GLN A 39 18.14 -14.60 9.61
C GLN A 39 16.63 -14.36 9.80
N LEU A 40 15.86 -15.39 10.17
CA LEU A 40 14.39 -15.33 10.26
C LEU A 40 13.85 -14.22 11.19
N GLY A 41 14.64 -13.77 12.16
CA GLY A 41 14.27 -12.69 13.08
C GLY A 41 14.28 -11.27 12.47
N ALA A 42 14.79 -11.10 11.24
CA ALA A 42 14.82 -9.81 10.53
C ALA A 42 13.87 -9.78 9.30
N LEU A 43 12.88 -10.66 9.27
CA LEU A 43 11.86 -10.71 8.22
C LEU A 43 10.90 -9.51 8.32
N LYS A 44 11.02 -8.56 7.38
CA LYS A 44 10.04 -7.49 7.17
C LYS A 44 8.77 -8.04 6.54
N LYS A 45 7.60 -7.54 6.96
CA LYS A 45 6.32 -7.72 6.26
C LYS A 45 6.01 -6.49 5.43
N ASN A 46 5.26 -6.65 4.34
CA ASN A 46 4.59 -5.54 3.67
C ASN A 46 3.14 -5.95 3.34
N THR A 47 2.19 -5.09 3.67
CA THR A 47 0.74 -5.34 3.57
C THR A 47 -0.01 -4.21 2.89
N GLN A 48 0.70 -3.17 2.43
CA GLN A 48 0.15 -1.99 1.76
C GLN A 48 -0.43 -2.37 0.38
N ALA A 49 -1.34 -1.56 -0.16
CA ALA A 49 -1.90 -1.79 -1.51
C ALA A 49 -0.83 -1.64 -2.62
N ASP A 50 0.00 -0.61 -2.51
CA ASP A 50 1.01 -0.26 -3.53
C ASP A 50 2.12 -1.30 -3.65
N ALA A 51 2.31 -2.11 -2.62
CA ALA A 51 3.26 -3.23 -2.59
C ALA A 51 3.02 -4.27 -3.70
N PHE A 52 1.86 -4.25 -4.37
CA PHE A 52 1.54 -5.12 -5.51
C PHE A 52 1.89 -4.52 -6.88
N ILE A 53 2.29 -3.24 -6.93
CA ILE A 53 2.55 -2.46 -8.14
C ILE A 53 4.06 -2.40 -8.40
N ASP A 54 4.50 -2.22 -9.64
CA ASP A 54 5.92 -1.94 -9.92
C ASP A 54 6.23 -0.46 -9.66
N GLU A 55 7.32 -0.17 -8.94
CA GLU A 55 7.79 1.17 -8.58
C GLU A 55 7.99 2.10 -9.80
N ASN A 56 8.07 1.54 -11.01
CA ASN A 56 8.27 2.28 -12.26
C ASN A 56 6.96 2.60 -13.01
N GLU A 57 5.78 2.21 -12.47
CA GLU A 57 4.48 2.42 -13.11
C GLU A 57 4.14 3.93 -13.21
N PRO A 58 3.95 4.52 -14.41
CA PRO A 58 3.70 5.94 -14.56
C PRO A 58 2.45 6.46 -13.83
N ALA A 59 1.41 5.63 -13.68
CA ALA A 59 0.23 5.99 -12.90
C ALA A 59 0.54 6.14 -11.40
N LEU A 60 1.39 5.27 -10.85
CA LEU A 60 1.84 5.32 -9.45
C LEU A 60 2.73 6.56 -9.22
N ILE A 61 3.77 6.74 -10.04
CA ILE A 61 4.69 7.88 -9.94
C ILE A 61 3.92 9.22 -10.05
N TYR A 62 2.91 9.30 -10.92
CA TYR A 62 2.09 10.51 -11.03
C TYR A 62 1.14 10.68 -9.84
N ARG A 63 0.57 9.60 -9.29
CA ARG A 63 -0.20 9.66 -8.04
C ARG A 63 0.67 10.17 -6.90
N ASP A 64 1.85 9.60 -6.67
CA ASP A 64 2.75 9.98 -5.58
C ASP A 64 3.20 11.44 -5.70
N ALA A 65 3.43 11.93 -6.93
CA ALA A 65 3.70 13.34 -7.18
C ALA A 65 2.49 14.24 -6.88
N VAL A 66 1.27 13.79 -7.15
CA VAL A 66 0.03 14.52 -6.82
C VAL A 66 -0.23 14.51 -5.30
N GLU A 67 -0.01 13.39 -4.63
CA GLU A 67 -0.07 13.26 -3.17
C GLU A 67 0.96 14.20 -2.49
N GLN A 68 2.15 14.38 -3.08
CA GLN A 68 3.16 15.36 -2.63
C GLN A 68 2.81 16.82 -2.95
N ILE A 69 2.10 17.11 -4.06
CA ILE A 69 1.68 18.47 -4.44
C ILE A 69 0.53 18.98 -3.57
N PHE A 70 -0.41 18.10 -3.21
CA PHE A 70 -1.64 18.44 -2.48
C PHE A 70 -1.66 17.88 -1.03
N ASN A 71 -0.52 17.43 -0.49
CA ASN A 71 -0.34 16.86 0.86
C ASN A 71 -1.37 15.77 1.25
N LEU A 72 -1.75 14.91 0.30
CA LEU A 72 -2.77 13.88 0.48
C LEU A 72 -2.16 12.61 1.08
N LYS A 73 -2.79 12.00 2.08
CA LYS A 73 -2.35 10.72 2.67
C LYS A 73 -3.48 9.70 2.74
N ASP A 74 -3.12 8.43 2.85
CA ASP A 74 -4.06 7.30 3.03
C ASP A 74 -4.66 7.28 4.46
N PRO A 75 -5.98 7.49 4.63
CA PRO A 75 -6.54 7.70 5.96
C PRO A 75 -7.09 6.43 6.62
N LEU A 76 -7.17 6.47 7.94
CA LEU A 76 -8.14 5.73 8.74
C LEU A 76 -9.45 6.55 8.81
N VAL A 77 -10.60 5.88 8.68
CA VAL A 77 -11.91 6.54 8.70
C VAL A 77 -12.76 5.98 9.85
N ILE A 78 -13.29 6.87 10.68
CA ILE A 78 -14.26 6.55 11.73
C ILE A 78 -15.63 7.12 11.32
N ALA A 79 -16.65 6.29 11.26
CA ALA A 79 -18.01 6.73 10.94
C ALA A 79 -18.93 6.64 12.16
N VAL A 80 -19.55 7.77 12.53
CA VAL A 80 -20.50 7.87 13.64
C VAL A 80 -21.92 7.92 13.06
N GLN A 81 -22.68 6.83 13.21
CA GLN A 81 -24.07 6.73 12.75
C GLN A 81 -25.06 6.81 13.91
N ASN A 82 -26.13 7.59 13.76
CA ASN A 82 -27.25 7.62 14.71
C ASN A 82 -28.58 7.60 13.94
N ARG A 83 -29.35 6.51 14.06
CA ARG A 83 -30.65 6.31 13.41
C ARG A 83 -31.83 6.86 14.24
N GLY A 84 -31.57 7.83 15.12
CA GLY A 84 -32.58 8.56 15.87
C GLY A 84 -33.36 9.56 15.01
N PRO A 85 -34.47 10.13 15.52
CA PRO A 85 -35.35 11.01 14.74
C PRO A 85 -34.75 12.37 14.37
N THR A 86 -33.54 12.69 14.84
CA THR A 86 -32.76 13.88 14.47
C THR A 86 -31.37 13.54 13.91
N GLY A 87 -31.13 12.26 13.57
CA GLY A 87 -29.83 11.82 13.05
C GLY A 87 -28.67 12.11 14.02
N ILE A 88 -27.53 12.55 13.45
CA ILE A 88 -26.36 13.05 14.20
C ILE A 88 -26.62 14.40 14.88
N TYR A 89 -27.66 15.15 14.48
CA TYR A 89 -27.96 16.50 14.97
C TYR A 89 -28.59 16.45 16.37
N ASN A 90 -27.77 16.07 17.34
CA ASN A 90 -28.10 16.00 18.75
C ASN A 90 -26.81 16.17 19.58
N GLU A 91 -26.97 16.72 20.78
CA GLU A 91 -25.86 17.04 21.70
C GLU A 91 -24.92 15.84 21.96
N HIS A 92 -25.46 14.62 22.03
CA HIS A 92 -24.69 13.43 22.37
C HIS A 92 -23.84 12.91 21.20
N SER A 93 -24.35 12.92 19.98
CA SER A 93 -23.56 12.51 18.81
C SER A 93 -22.51 13.56 18.45
N LEU A 94 -22.82 14.86 18.55
CA LEU A 94 -21.86 15.93 18.26
C LEU A 94 -20.75 16.02 19.33
N LYS A 95 -21.07 15.79 20.62
CA LYS A 95 -20.04 15.63 21.67
C LYS A 95 -19.17 14.40 21.47
N LEU A 96 -19.74 13.29 20.97
CA LEU A 96 -18.97 12.09 20.62
C LEU A 96 -18.00 12.35 19.46
N VAL A 97 -18.42 13.12 18.45
CA VAL A 97 -17.54 13.52 17.33
C VAL A 97 -16.38 14.37 17.83
N ARG A 98 -16.66 15.45 18.59
CA ARG A 98 -15.61 16.30 19.18
C ARG A 98 -14.64 15.47 20.03
N TRP A 99 -15.17 14.66 20.95
CA TRP A 99 -14.34 13.80 21.81
C TRP A 99 -13.49 12.79 21.03
N LEU A 100 -14.00 12.20 19.95
CA LEU A 100 -13.22 11.31 19.11
C LEU A 100 -12.08 12.07 18.41
N SER A 101 -12.36 13.20 17.77
CA SER A 101 -11.33 14.04 17.13
C SER A 101 -10.27 14.52 18.13
N ASP A 102 -10.69 15.02 19.31
CA ASP A 102 -9.81 15.45 20.41
C ASP A 102 -8.86 14.33 20.86
N GLN A 103 -9.35 13.09 20.95
CA GLN A 103 -8.55 11.95 21.42
C GLN A 103 -7.67 11.34 20.32
N LEU A 104 -8.05 11.45 19.04
CA LEU A 104 -7.24 10.97 17.92
C LEU A 104 -5.92 11.74 17.77
N GLN A 105 -5.91 13.05 18.08
CA GLN A 105 -4.69 13.88 18.10
C GLN A 105 -3.60 13.35 19.04
N ALA A 106 -3.96 12.54 20.04
CA ALA A 106 -3.03 11.94 21.00
C ALA A 106 -2.63 10.49 20.65
N VAL A 107 -3.17 9.91 19.58
CA VAL A 107 -2.85 8.54 19.14
C VAL A 107 -1.54 8.56 18.31
N PRO A 108 -0.50 7.81 18.71
CA PRO A 108 0.72 7.71 17.92
C PRO A 108 0.46 7.27 16.47
N ASN A 109 1.20 7.89 15.55
CA ASN A 109 1.15 7.65 14.11
C ASN A 109 -0.12 8.14 13.38
N ILE A 110 -1.04 8.83 14.06
CA ILE A 110 -2.01 9.73 13.41
C ILE A 110 -1.36 11.10 13.20
N ASP A 111 -1.66 11.76 12.09
CA ASP A 111 -1.31 13.16 11.84
C ASP A 111 -2.33 14.09 12.56
N PRO A 112 -1.93 14.94 13.54
CA PRO A 112 -2.86 15.81 14.24
C PRO A 112 -3.44 16.96 13.40
N GLN A 113 -2.97 17.19 12.16
CA GLN A 113 -3.61 18.11 11.20
C GLN A 113 -4.50 17.39 10.20
N GLY A 114 -4.11 16.19 9.78
CA GLY A 114 -4.90 15.33 8.90
C GLY A 114 -6.14 14.71 9.56
N ILE A 115 -6.85 15.46 10.42
CA ILE A 115 -8.10 15.04 11.08
C ILE A 115 -9.26 15.87 10.54
N THR A 116 -9.90 15.40 9.47
CA THR A 116 -11.06 16.04 8.83
C THR A 116 -12.35 15.61 9.54
N SER A 117 -13.08 16.52 10.17
CA SER A 117 -14.28 16.20 10.95
C SER A 117 -15.15 17.44 11.21
N LEU A 118 -16.41 17.26 11.64
CA LEU A 118 -17.21 18.39 12.14
C LEU A 118 -16.59 19.11 13.36
N ALA A 119 -15.56 18.55 13.99
CA ALA A 119 -14.82 19.17 15.10
C ALA A 119 -13.59 19.98 14.66
N THR A 120 -13.29 20.01 13.37
CA THR A 120 -12.13 20.68 12.77
C THR A 120 -12.49 21.52 11.54
N GLU A 121 -13.57 21.16 10.83
CA GLU A 121 -14.09 21.92 9.69
C GLU A 121 -14.79 23.23 10.09
N SER A 122 -14.70 24.22 9.20
CA SER A 122 -15.31 25.54 9.35
C SER A 122 -16.39 25.84 8.31
N ASN A 123 -17.45 26.51 8.75
CA ASN A 123 -18.49 27.05 7.89
C ASN A 123 -18.11 28.46 7.40
N ILE A 124 -18.29 28.71 6.10
CA ILE A 124 -18.17 30.04 5.50
C ILE A 124 -19.57 30.64 5.39
N GLN A 125 -19.86 31.75 6.07
CA GLN A 125 -21.17 32.43 6.02
C GLN A 125 -21.05 33.95 5.81
N GLY A 126 -22.13 34.55 5.32
CA GLY A 126 -22.25 36.00 5.13
C GLY A 126 -23.00 36.67 6.27
N ASP A 127 -22.52 37.84 6.70
CA ASP A 127 -23.23 38.70 7.64
C ASP A 127 -23.28 40.16 7.13
N THR A 128 -23.97 41.02 7.87
CA THR A 128 -24.03 42.46 7.59
C THR A 128 -22.67 43.17 7.62
N LEU A 129 -21.70 42.68 8.40
CA LEU A 129 -20.37 43.27 8.57
C LEU A 129 -19.38 42.75 7.51
N GLY A 130 -19.40 41.46 7.19
CA GLY A 130 -18.45 40.82 6.27
C GLY A 130 -18.76 39.37 5.88
N MET A 131 -17.70 38.58 5.75
CA MET A 131 -17.72 37.12 5.65
C MET A 131 -17.15 36.60 6.97
N GLU A 132 -17.81 35.61 7.56
CA GLU A 132 -17.39 34.95 8.79
C GLU A 132 -17.00 33.50 8.47
N VAL A 133 -15.80 33.11 8.89
CA VAL A 133 -15.35 31.71 8.91
C VAL A 133 -15.48 31.25 10.37
N ARG A 134 -16.19 30.15 10.61
CA ARG A 134 -16.43 29.65 11.98
C ARG A 134 -16.54 28.14 12.04
N GLU A 135 -15.77 27.52 12.95
CA GLU A 135 -15.82 26.08 13.24
C GLU A 135 -17.25 25.58 13.53
N PHE A 136 -17.63 24.43 12.97
CA PHE A 136 -18.95 23.84 13.21
C PHE A 136 -19.20 23.47 14.69
N LEU A 137 -18.14 23.22 15.46
CA LEU A 137 -18.24 22.80 16.86
C LEU A 137 -17.51 23.74 17.82
N ASP A 138 -17.34 25.03 17.52
CA ASP A 138 -16.95 25.99 18.58
C ASP A 138 -18.12 26.30 19.54
N GLY A 139 -17.82 26.31 20.84
CA GLY A 139 -18.75 26.73 21.88
C GLY A 139 -19.69 25.63 22.40
N PRO A 140 -20.74 26.02 23.16
CA PRO A 140 -21.70 25.09 23.78
C PRO A 140 -22.70 24.54 22.75
N LEU A 141 -23.01 23.24 22.85
CA LEU A 141 -23.94 22.55 21.95
C LEU A 141 -25.38 22.62 22.46
N ASP A 142 -25.94 23.84 22.50
CA ASP A 142 -27.35 24.07 22.80
C ASP A 142 -28.26 23.82 21.58
N ARG A 143 -29.58 23.92 21.76
CA ARG A 143 -30.55 23.70 20.66
C ARG A 143 -30.44 24.73 19.53
N THR A 144 -30.01 25.95 19.83
CA THR A 144 -29.85 27.04 18.87
C THR A 144 -28.65 26.76 17.99
N HIS A 145 -27.53 26.37 18.61
CA HIS A 145 -26.29 26.06 17.94
C HIS A 145 -26.40 24.78 17.10
N ILE A 146 -27.00 23.71 17.61
CA ILE A 146 -27.23 22.48 16.83
C ILE A 146 -28.12 22.75 15.60
N ALA A 147 -29.14 23.61 15.72
CA ALA A 147 -29.98 24.02 14.60
C ALA A 147 -29.31 24.99 13.61
N TRP A 148 -28.20 25.64 14.01
CA TRP A 148 -27.30 26.34 13.09
C TRP A 148 -26.43 25.33 12.33
N ILE A 149 -25.76 24.39 13.01
CA ILE A 149 -24.94 23.33 12.40
C ILE A 149 -25.72 22.58 11.31
N GLU A 150 -26.94 22.10 11.64
CA GLU A 150 -27.81 21.41 10.69
C GLU A 150 -28.14 22.27 9.46
N ARG A 151 -28.38 23.57 9.65
CA ARG A 151 -28.71 24.50 8.56
C ARG A 151 -27.49 24.83 7.72
N SER A 152 -26.33 25.05 8.33
CA SER A 152 -25.09 25.41 7.65
C SER A 152 -24.63 24.28 6.74
N ILE A 153 -24.62 23.03 7.22
CA ILE A 153 -24.32 21.85 6.40
C ILE A 153 -25.34 21.70 5.26
N LYS A 154 -26.65 21.88 5.52
CA LYS A 154 -27.69 21.85 4.47
C LYS A 154 -27.58 22.98 3.45
N ASN A 155 -26.99 24.12 3.82
CA ASN A 155 -26.79 25.29 2.96
C ASN A 155 -25.42 25.35 2.27
N PHE A 156 -24.49 24.44 2.61
CA PHE A 156 -23.15 24.32 2.04
C PHE A 156 -22.95 22.88 1.52
N PRO A 157 -23.28 22.61 0.24
CA PRO A 157 -23.35 21.24 -0.31
C PRO A 157 -22.05 20.44 -0.22
N LEU A 158 -20.89 21.09 -0.14
CA LEU A 158 -19.55 20.48 -0.12
C LEU A 158 -19.39 19.36 0.92
N TYR A 159 -20.04 19.48 2.09
CA TYR A 159 -19.96 18.51 3.19
C TYR A 159 -21.03 17.42 3.15
N GLN A 160 -22.05 17.57 2.30
CA GLN A 160 -23.10 16.56 2.12
C GLN A 160 -22.56 15.42 1.27
N GLY A 161 -22.85 14.18 1.65
CA GLY A 161 -22.34 12.96 1.01
C GLY A 161 -20.86 12.67 1.26
N SER A 162 -20.01 13.69 1.37
CA SER A 162 -18.57 13.60 1.61
C SER A 162 -18.20 13.41 3.09
N LEU A 163 -18.71 14.27 3.98
CA LEU A 163 -18.41 14.30 5.42
C LEU A 163 -19.62 13.94 6.28
N VAL A 164 -20.82 14.32 5.85
CA VAL A 164 -22.10 14.06 6.50
C VAL A 164 -23.09 13.50 5.48
N ALA A 165 -23.76 12.39 5.80
CA ALA A 165 -24.79 11.80 4.92
C ALA A 165 -25.94 12.80 4.65
N GLU A 166 -26.51 12.80 3.43
CA GLU A 166 -27.63 13.69 3.06
C GLU A 166 -28.82 13.62 4.03
N ASP A 167 -29.11 12.42 4.55
CA ASP A 167 -30.21 12.18 5.50
C ASP A 167 -29.87 12.58 6.95
N GLY A 168 -28.63 13.01 7.20
CA GLY A 168 -28.11 13.34 8.52
C GLY A 168 -27.90 12.14 9.45
N SER A 169 -27.98 10.89 8.95
CA SER A 169 -27.85 9.70 9.80
C SER A 169 -26.41 9.37 10.20
N MET A 170 -25.41 9.85 9.45
CA MET A 170 -23.99 9.54 9.64
C MET A 170 -23.10 10.78 9.42
N THR A 171 -21.99 10.84 10.15
CA THR A 171 -20.84 11.72 9.89
C THR A 171 -19.55 10.92 9.95
N LEU A 172 -18.56 11.35 9.17
CA LEU A 172 -17.20 10.80 9.20
C LEU A 172 -16.27 11.65 10.08
N ILE A 173 -15.21 10.99 10.52
CA ILE A 173 -13.96 11.56 11.04
C ILE A 173 -12.87 10.85 10.24
N ILE A 174 -12.18 11.59 9.38
CA ILE A 174 -11.04 11.11 8.61
C ILE A 174 -9.79 11.39 9.46
N ALA A 175 -8.84 10.47 9.52
CA ALA A 175 -7.61 10.59 10.30
C ALA A 175 -6.43 10.00 9.50
N GLU A 176 -5.57 10.86 8.98
CA GLU A 176 -4.40 10.48 8.20
C GLU A 176 -3.34 9.76 9.03
N LEU A 177 -2.60 8.84 8.39
CA LEU A 177 -1.51 8.10 9.02
C LEU A 177 -0.14 8.61 8.57
N LEU A 178 0.75 8.84 9.53
CA LEU A 178 2.13 9.28 9.29
C LEU A 178 3.02 8.18 8.70
N ASN A 179 2.68 6.91 8.94
CA ASN A 179 3.38 5.73 8.43
C ASN A 179 2.45 4.50 8.40
N GLN A 180 2.27 3.90 7.22
CA GLN A 180 1.42 2.71 7.04
C GLN A 180 1.99 1.44 7.69
N ASP A 181 3.31 1.33 7.90
CA ASP A 181 3.93 0.18 8.58
C ASP A 181 3.48 0.03 10.05
N GLN A 182 2.98 1.13 10.64
CA GLN A 182 2.45 1.15 12.01
C GLN A 182 0.91 1.06 12.06
N ALA A 183 0.22 0.94 10.93
CA ALA A 183 -1.24 0.94 10.85
C ALA A 183 -1.90 -0.14 11.72
N GLU A 184 -1.30 -1.33 11.87
CA GLU A 184 -1.79 -2.37 12.80
C GLU A 184 -1.79 -1.88 14.25
N ALA A 185 -0.73 -1.21 14.70
CA ALA A 185 -0.63 -0.66 16.05
C ALA A 185 -1.61 0.50 16.27
N THR A 186 -1.67 1.45 15.32
CA THR A 186 -2.61 2.57 15.36
C THR A 186 -4.06 2.08 15.38
N TYR A 187 -4.43 1.11 14.53
CA TYR A 187 -5.78 0.53 14.52
C TYR A 187 -6.16 -0.09 15.87
N GLN A 188 -5.28 -0.86 16.52
CA GLN A 188 -5.60 -1.44 17.83
C GLN A 188 -5.78 -0.38 18.93
N LEU A 189 -5.06 0.76 18.85
CA LEU A 189 -5.24 1.90 19.75
C LEU A 189 -6.56 2.65 19.49
N VAL A 190 -6.84 2.99 18.23
CA VAL A 190 -8.10 3.64 17.82
C VAL A 190 -9.31 2.74 18.14
N ARG A 191 -9.18 1.43 17.97
CA ARG A 191 -10.23 0.48 18.35
C ARG A 191 -10.47 0.47 19.86
N GLN A 192 -9.42 0.47 20.70
CA GLN A 192 -9.56 0.57 22.15
C GLN A 192 -10.19 1.90 22.57
N LEU A 193 -9.82 3.01 21.90
CA LEU A 193 -10.44 4.32 22.09
C LEU A 193 -11.95 4.27 21.78
N VAL A 194 -12.35 3.70 20.64
CA VAL A 194 -13.76 3.52 20.25
C VAL A 194 -14.53 2.57 21.18
N GLU A 195 -13.91 1.49 21.65
CA GLU A 195 -14.50 0.58 22.66
C GLU A 195 -14.68 1.28 24.04
N SER A 196 -13.90 2.33 24.33
CA SER A 196 -14.04 3.17 25.53
C SER A 196 -14.99 4.36 25.36
N ALA A 197 -15.41 4.67 24.13
CA ALA A 197 -16.06 5.93 23.79
C ALA A 197 -17.48 6.09 24.37
N PRO A 198 -17.92 7.32 24.71
CA PRO A 198 -19.29 7.59 25.13
C PRO A 198 -20.26 7.55 23.94
N THR A 199 -20.55 6.35 23.44
CA THR A 199 -21.34 6.10 22.20
C THR A 199 -22.85 6.30 22.38
N GLY A 200 -23.40 5.81 23.49
CA GLY A 200 -24.80 6.00 23.91
C GLY A 200 -25.83 5.31 23.01
N ARG A 201 -26.33 6.05 22.00
CA ARG A 201 -27.21 5.51 20.93
C ARG A 201 -26.56 5.54 19.54
N SER A 202 -25.39 6.16 19.41
CA SER A 202 -24.63 6.18 18.16
C SER A 202 -23.90 4.84 18.00
N GLN A 203 -23.83 4.33 16.77
CA GLN A 203 -22.93 3.23 16.40
C GLN A 203 -21.69 3.82 15.74
N VAL A 204 -20.53 3.22 16.00
CA VAL A 204 -19.24 3.69 15.47
C VAL A 204 -18.62 2.56 14.65
N TYR A 205 -18.21 2.88 13.42
CA TYR A 205 -17.57 1.95 12.48
C TYR A 205 -16.15 2.42 12.16
N LEU A 206 -15.26 1.48 11.84
CA LEU A 206 -13.86 1.74 11.45
C LEU A 206 -13.59 1.18 10.06
N ALA A 207 -13.08 2.02 9.17
CA ALA A 207 -12.79 1.73 7.76
C ALA A 207 -11.57 2.54 7.27
N GLY A 208 -11.34 2.61 5.96
CA GLY A 208 -10.17 3.27 5.36
C GLY A 208 -8.95 2.35 5.20
N GLU A 209 -7.94 2.84 4.48
CA GLU A 209 -6.75 2.06 4.08
C GLU A 209 -6.00 1.48 5.27
N GLY A 210 -5.74 2.30 6.29
CA GLY A 210 -5.02 1.87 7.49
C GLY A 210 -5.70 0.71 8.23
N VAL A 211 -7.03 0.66 8.21
CA VAL A 211 -7.80 -0.45 8.80
C VAL A 211 -7.68 -1.71 7.95
N VAL A 212 -7.77 -1.60 6.62
CA VAL A 212 -7.59 -2.75 5.72
C VAL A 212 -6.19 -3.34 5.87
N SER A 213 -5.15 -2.50 5.88
CA SER A 213 -3.76 -2.93 6.10
C SER A 213 -3.56 -3.60 7.47
N ALA A 214 -4.16 -3.05 8.54
CA ALA A 214 -4.14 -3.67 9.88
C ALA A 214 -4.79 -5.06 9.91
N TYR A 215 -5.97 -5.23 9.30
CA TYR A 215 -6.64 -6.52 9.19
C TYR A 215 -5.80 -7.55 8.42
N LEU A 216 -5.17 -7.14 7.31
CA LEU A 216 -4.32 -8.03 6.51
C LEU A 216 -3.05 -8.47 7.27
N SER A 217 -2.40 -7.58 8.02
CA SER A 217 -1.26 -7.97 8.88
C SER A 217 -1.68 -8.95 9.98
N GLU A 218 -2.79 -8.70 10.68
CA GLU A 218 -3.30 -9.63 11.69
C GLU A 218 -3.66 -10.99 11.06
N TYR A 219 -4.26 -11.01 9.86
CA TYR A 219 -4.61 -12.27 9.17
C TYR A 219 -3.37 -13.05 8.76
N VAL A 220 -2.33 -12.41 8.24
CA VAL A 220 -1.03 -13.05 7.97
C VAL A 220 -0.45 -13.66 9.24
N ASP A 221 -0.48 -12.95 10.36
CA ASP A 221 0.09 -13.42 11.63
C ASP A 221 -0.71 -14.58 12.25
N ARG A 222 -2.05 -14.51 12.21
CA ARG A 222 -2.94 -15.61 12.65
C ARG A 222 -2.80 -16.84 11.77
N ASP A 223 -2.74 -16.67 10.45
CA ASP A 223 -2.63 -17.77 9.51
C ASP A 223 -1.23 -18.39 9.54
N ALA A 224 -0.16 -17.62 9.73
CA ALA A 224 1.18 -18.17 9.93
C ALA A 224 1.25 -19.06 11.19
N LYS A 225 0.55 -18.68 12.27
CA LYS A 225 0.43 -19.44 13.53
C LYS A 225 -0.49 -20.68 13.40
N ARG A 226 -1.47 -20.68 12.48
CA ARG A 226 -2.49 -21.74 12.34
C ARG A 226 -2.23 -22.69 11.18
N LEU A 227 -2.03 -22.17 9.97
CA LEU A 227 -1.95 -22.94 8.73
C LEU A 227 -0.65 -23.74 8.66
N ASN A 228 0.50 -23.15 9.02
CA ASN A 228 1.79 -23.81 8.89
C ASN A 228 1.91 -25.08 9.78
N PRO A 229 1.53 -25.05 11.09
CA PRO A 229 1.44 -26.27 11.89
C PRO A 229 0.39 -27.27 11.37
N MET A 230 -0.75 -26.80 10.87
CA MET A 230 -1.82 -27.67 10.36
C MET A 230 -1.41 -28.39 9.06
N ALA A 231 -0.71 -27.71 8.15
CA ALA A 231 -0.14 -28.30 6.95
C ALA A 231 0.93 -29.35 7.31
N GLY A 232 1.86 -29.04 8.22
CA GLY A 232 2.85 -30.01 8.71
C GLY A 232 2.22 -31.24 9.38
N LEU A 233 1.13 -31.06 10.14
CA LEU A 233 0.38 -32.15 10.76
C LEU A 233 -0.34 -33.03 9.72
N ILE A 234 -1.00 -32.42 8.73
CA ILE A 234 -1.69 -33.12 7.65
C ILE A 234 -0.71 -33.90 6.78
N ILE A 235 0.42 -33.30 6.39
CA ILE A 235 1.53 -33.98 5.71
C ILE A 235 2.05 -35.15 6.54
N THR A 236 2.27 -34.96 7.84
CA THR A 236 2.72 -36.03 8.74
C THR A 236 1.71 -37.18 8.79
N LEU A 237 0.41 -36.88 8.83
CA LEU A 237 -0.64 -37.89 8.79
C LEU A 237 -0.65 -38.66 7.45
N VAL A 238 -0.57 -37.96 6.31
CA VAL A 238 -0.48 -38.57 4.98
C VAL A 238 0.74 -39.50 4.87
N LEU A 239 1.91 -39.06 5.35
CA LEU A 239 3.14 -39.86 5.35
C LEU A 239 3.05 -41.09 6.27
N VAL A 240 2.45 -40.93 7.46
CA VAL A 240 2.21 -42.05 8.39
C VAL A 240 1.26 -43.09 7.77
N VAL A 241 0.22 -42.66 7.04
CA VAL A 241 -0.68 -43.56 6.31
C VAL A 241 -0.01 -44.18 5.07
N ALA A 242 0.81 -43.43 4.35
CA ALA A 242 1.52 -43.90 3.15
C ALA A 242 2.49 -45.05 3.44
N PHE A 243 3.19 -45.00 4.58
CA PHE A 243 4.24 -45.98 4.93
C PHE A 243 3.86 -46.94 6.09
N PHE A 244 2.84 -46.60 6.89
CA PHE A 244 2.54 -47.22 8.19
C PHE A 244 3.75 -47.22 9.15
N SER A 245 4.50 -46.11 9.17
CA SER A 245 5.71 -45.96 9.98
C SER A 245 5.99 -44.49 10.33
N LEU A 246 5.86 -44.13 11.61
CA LEU A 246 6.20 -42.78 12.10
C LEU A 246 7.67 -42.44 11.85
N ARG A 247 8.58 -43.42 11.95
CA ARG A 247 10.01 -43.24 11.67
C ARG A 247 10.31 -42.93 10.19
N ALA A 248 9.44 -43.37 9.27
CA ALA A 248 9.54 -43.01 7.86
C ALA A 248 9.01 -41.59 7.61
N ALA A 249 7.97 -41.16 8.34
CA ALA A 249 7.40 -39.82 8.22
C ALA A 249 8.29 -38.69 8.80
N LEU A 250 9.23 -38.99 9.71
CA LEU A 250 10.13 -37.98 10.27
C LEU A 250 11.16 -37.44 9.26
N ILE A 251 11.68 -38.28 8.36
CA ILE A 251 12.73 -37.87 7.41
C ILE A 251 12.23 -36.81 6.40
N PRO A 252 11.06 -36.96 5.75
CA PRO A 252 10.51 -35.92 4.88
C PRO A 252 10.16 -34.64 5.63
N ASN A 253 9.66 -34.72 6.87
CA ASN A 253 9.36 -33.53 7.68
C ASN A 253 10.61 -32.70 8.01
N LEU A 254 11.77 -33.34 8.22
CA LEU A 254 13.05 -32.62 8.39
C LEU A 254 13.48 -31.88 7.12
N ILE A 255 13.19 -32.45 5.94
CA ILE A 255 13.46 -31.84 4.63
C ILE A 255 12.53 -30.65 4.39
N VAL A 256 11.23 -30.79 4.70
CA VAL A 256 10.23 -29.71 4.67
C VAL A 256 10.67 -28.54 5.57
N ALA A 257 11.01 -28.82 6.84
CA ALA A 257 11.45 -27.79 7.77
C ALA A 257 12.73 -27.07 7.30
N GLY A 258 13.70 -27.82 6.76
CA GLY A 258 14.93 -27.24 6.20
C GLY A 258 14.70 -26.40 4.95
N THR A 259 13.75 -26.80 4.10
CA THR A 259 13.35 -26.04 2.90
C THR A 259 12.69 -24.71 3.29
N VAL A 260 11.74 -24.73 4.23
CA VAL A 260 11.05 -23.52 4.69
C VAL A 260 12.01 -22.55 5.39
N ALA A 261 12.79 -23.03 6.36
CA ALA A 261 13.74 -22.18 7.09
C ALA A 261 14.85 -21.63 6.17
N GLY A 262 15.36 -22.44 5.23
CA GLY A 262 16.36 -22.01 4.27
C GLY A 262 15.82 -20.98 3.27
N THR A 263 14.58 -21.14 2.79
CA THR A 263 13.98 -20.20 1.83
C THR A 263 13.65 -18.85 2.47
N LEU A 264 12.98 -18.86 3.62
CA LEU A 264 12.66 -17.63 4.35
C LEU A 264 13.93 -16.90 4.82
N GLY A 265 14.98 -17.65 5.20
CA GLY A 265 16.31 -17.08 5.47
C GLY A 265 16.97 -16.45 4.24
N ALA A 266 16.81 -17.07 3.07
CA ALA A 266 17.30 -16.51 1.79
C ALA A 266 16.53 -15.25 1.37
N MET A 267 15.24 -15.12 1.68
CA MET A 267 14.47 -13.89 1.47
C MET A 267 15.08 -12.71 2.23
N VAL A 268 15.33 -12.88 3.53
CA VAL A 268 15.91 -11.83 4.38
C VAL A 268 17.31 -11.41 3.89
N LEU A 269 18.15 -12.36 3.49
CA LEU A 269 19.49 -12.06 2.94
C LEU A 269 19.45 -11.35 1.58
N ALA A 270 18.37 -11.50 0.81
CA ALA A 270 18.14 -10.77 -0.43
C ALA A 270 17.50 -9.38 -0.20
N GLY A 271 17.12 -9.04 1.03
CA GLY A 271 16.35 -7.84 1.35
C GLY A 271 14.88 -7.89 0.90
N ALA A 272 14.36 -9.07 0.53
CA ALA A 272 13.01 -9.22 0.02
C ALA A 272 11.96 -9.26 1.15
N GLU A 273 10.83 -8.59 0.93
CA GLU A 273 9.78 -8.45 1.94
C GLU A 273 8.78 -9.63 1.93
N PHE A 274 8.08 -9.79 3.04
CA PHE A 274 7.07 -10.82 3.23
C PHE A 274 5.66 -10.27 3.02
N TYR A 275 5.19 -10.36 1.77
CA TYR A 275 3.85 -9.95 1.36
C TYR A 275 2.76 -10.90 1.85
N VAL A 276 1.52 -10.40 1.90
CA VAL A 276 0.29 -11.14 2.25
C VAL A 276 0.20 -12.51 1.54
N ILE A 277 0.50 -12.55 0.23
CA ILE A 277 0.47 -13.79 -0.57
C ILE A 277 1.64 -14.73 -0.28
N THR A 278 2.78 -14.23 0.22
CA THR A 278 3.99 -15.05 0.49
C THR A 278 3.76 -16.04 1.64
N ASN A 279 2.80 -15.77 2.53
CA ASN A 279 2.33 -16.77 3.50
C ASN A 279 1.82 -18.05 2.81
N GLY A 280 1.19 -17.93 1.64
CA GLY A 280 0.79 -19.07 0.81
C GLY A 280 1.98 -19.89 0.30
N LEU A 281 3.15 -19.27 0.09
CA LEU A 281 4.34 -19.96 -0.39
C LEU A 281 4.83 -21.01 0.62
N ILE A 282 4.75 -20.73 1.92
CA ILE A 282 5.18 -21.67 2.97
C ILE A 282 4.40 -22.99 2.86
N VAL A 283 3.07 -22.91 2.66
CA VAL A 283 2.23 -24.10 2.47
C VAL A 283 2.52 -24.80 1.12
N CYS A 284 2.87 -24.04 0.07
CA CYS A 284 3.37 -24.61 -1.18
C CYS A 284 4.65 -25.44 -0.96
N MET A 285 5.64 -24.90 -0.23
CA MET A 285 6.90 -25.60 0.08
C MET A 285 6.64 -26.91 0.86
N ILE A 286 5.72 -26.86 1.83
CA ILE A 286 5.31 -28.01 2.64
C ILE A 286 4.70 -29.13 1.77
N GLY A 287 3.90 -28.79 0.75
CA GLY A 287 3.39 -29.77 -0.21
C GLY A 287 4.47 -30.32 -1.16
N ILE A 288 5.29 -29.44 -1.73
CA ILE A 288 6.30 -29.79 -2.74
C ILE A 288 7.38 -30.72 -2.19
N ALA A 289 8.02 -30.36 -1.06
CA ALA A 289 9.17 -31.09 -0.53
C ALA A 289 8.84 -32.53 -0.07
N VAL A 290 7.56 -32.88 -0.01
CA VAL A 290 7.04 -34.20 0.35
C VAL A 290 6.93 -35.14 -0.86
N ALA A 291 6.71 -34.61 -2.07
CA ALA A 291 6.45 -35.41 -3.28
C ALA A 291 7.61 -36.34 -3.64
N ASP A 292 8.82 -35.78 -3.82
CA ASP A 292 10.03 -36.54 -4.12
C ASP A 292 10.37 -37.57 -3.02
N SER A 293 10.10 -37.21 -1.76
CA SER A 293 10.25 -38.11 -0.62
C SER A 293 9.29 -39.31 -0.68
N ILE A 294 8.03 -39.12 -1.07
CA ILE A 294 7.07 -40.22 -1.26
C ILE A 294 7.56 -41.18 -2.35
N HIS A 295 8.09 -40.65 -3.44
CA HIS A 295 8.64 -41.44 -4.54
C HIS A 295 9.88 -42.26 -4.09
N ILE A 296 10.87 -41.64 -3.44
CA ILE A 296 12.09 -42.34 -2.96
C ILE A 296 11.76 -43.46 -1.96
N PHE A 297 10.87 -43.20 -1.00
CA PHE A 297 10.49 -44.22 -0.01
C PHE A 297 9.70 -45.39 -0.63
N SER A 298 8.87 -45.15 -1.66
CA SER A 298 8.20 -46.25 -2.37
C SER A 298 9.21 -47.15 -3.09
N GLU A 299 10.14 -46.56 -3.87
CA GLU A 299 11.19 -47.32 -4.57
C GLU A 299 12.08 -48.09 -3.58
N TYR A 300 12.47 -47.48 -2.45
CA TYR A 300 13.25 -48.14 -1.41
C TYR A 300 12.52 -49.36 -0.81
N TYR A 301 11.21 -49.25 -0.55
CA TYR A 301 10.43 -50.38 -0.05
C TYR A 301 10.12 -51.43 -1.10
N GLU A 302 10.00 -51.06 -2.38
CA GLU A 302 9.87 -52.01 -3.49
C GLU A 302 11.17 -52.78 -3.73
N VAL A 303 12.33 -52.13 -3.69
CA VAL A 303 13.65 -52.78 -3.72
C VAL A 303 13.83 -53.74 -2.54
N MET A 304 13.51 -53.32 -1.31
CA MET A 304 13.57 -54.16 -0.10
C MET A 304 12.52 -55.29 -0.06
N ALA A 305 11.52 -55.28 -0.95
CA ALA A 305 10.53 -56.35 -1.08
C ALA A 305 10.89 -57.32 -2.21
N GLY A 306 11.45 -56.82 -3.31
CA GLY A 306 11.88 -57.62 -4.46
C GLY A 306 13.14 -58.46 -4.19
N ASP A 307 14.08 -57.96 -3.38
CA ASP A 307 15.22 -58.74 -2.88
C ASP A 307 15.44 -58.52 -1.37
N PRO A 308 15.00 -59.47 -0.52
CA PRO A 308 15.21 -59.42 0.92
C PRO A 308 16.67 -59.63 1.40
N ALA A 309 17.60 -60.05 0.52
CA ALA A 309 18.99 -60.33 0.87
C ALA A 309 19.93 -59.10 0.75
N LEU A 310 19.54 -58.06 0.00
CA LEU A 310 20.31 -56.81 -0.12
C LEU A 310 20.61 -56.19 1.25
N SER A 311 21.85 -55.72 1.44
CA SER A 311 22.14 -54.87 2.60
C SER A 311 21.41 -53.53 2.49
N GLN A 312 21.21 -52.87 3.62
CA GLN A 312 20.53 -51.57 3.68
C GLN A 312 21.21 -50.52 2.79
N THR A 313 22.54 -50.53 2.70
CA THR A 313 23.31 -49.60 1.87
C THR A 313 23.08 -49.85 0.38
N GLU A 314 23.07 -51.12 -0.04
CA GLU A 314 22.85 -51.53 -1.43
C GLU A 314 21.39 -51.27 -1.86
N ALA A 315 20.43 -51.50 -0.97
CA ALA A 315 19.02 -51.19 -1.21
C ALA A 315 18.77 -49.68 -1.38
N ILE A 316 19.35 -48.82 -0.52
CA ILE A 316 19.26 -47.36 -0.66
C ILE A 316 19.96 -46.91 -1.95
N ALA A 317 21.19 -47.36 -2.21
CA ALA A 317 21.93 -46.97 -3.41
C ALA A 317 21.23 -47.42 -4.70
N THR A 318 20.59 -48.59 -4.71
CA THR A 318 19.79 -49.09 -5.84
C THR A 318 18.53 -48.26 -6.05
N ALA A 319 17.78 -47.95 -5.00
CA ALA A 319 16.56 -47.16 -5.09
C ALA A 319 16.86 -45.73 -5.56
N MET A 320 17.85 -45.06 -4.96
CA MET A 320 18.29 -43.73 -5.39
C MET A 320 18.78 -43.75 -6.85
N ALA A 321 19.54 -44.78 -7.27
CA ALA A 321 20.02 -44.93 -8.64
C ALA A 321 18.89 -45.14 -9.67
N GLY A 322 17.75 -45.70 -9.25
CA GLY A 322 16.53 -45.79 -10.06
C GLY A 322 15.82 -44.45 -10.23
N ILE A 323 15.65 -43.70 -9.12
CA ILE A 323 14.65 -42.61 -9.07
C ILE A 323 15.21 -41.18 -9.11
N TRP A 324 16.53 -40.99 -8.98
CA TRP A 324 17.15 -39.65 -9.02
C TRP A 324 16.87 -38.87 -10.31
N ARG A 325 16.75 -39.56 -11.46
CA ARG A 325 16.49 -38.90 -12.74
C ARG A 325 15.11 -38.23 -12.77
N PRO A 326 13.99 -38.95 -12.51
CA PRO A 326 12.71 -38.31 -12.27
C PRO A 326 12.79 -37.16 -11.25
N VAL A 327 13.30 -37.39 -10.03
CA VAL A 327 13.34 -36.40 -8.94
C VAL A 327 14.10 -35.12 -9.30
N THR A 328 15.28 -35.21 -9.91
CA THR A 328 16.02 -34.01 -10.36
C THR A 328 15.26 -33.25 -11.43
N LEU A 329 14.44 -33.92 -12.24
CA LEU A 329 13.74 -33.31 -13.37
C LEU A 329 12.37 -32.77 -12.99
N THR A 330 11.66 -33.38 -12.04
CA THR A 330 10.45 -32.83 -11.39
C THR A 330 10.79 -31.60 -10.55
N THR A 331 11.91 -31.64 -9.82
CA THR A 331 12.53 -30.45 -9.20
C THR A 331 12.75 -29.35 -10.25
N LEU A 332 13.48 -29.62 -11.33
CA LEU A 332 13.82 -28.59 -12.33
C LEU A 332 12.62 -28.10 -13.16
N THR A 333 11.62 -28.93 -13.47
CA THR A 333 10.40 -28.49 -14.16
C THR A 333 9.53 -27.61 -13.27
N THR A 334 9.41 -27.96 -11.99
CA THR A 334 8.65 -27.18 -11.02
C THR A 334 9.33 -25.83 -10.80
N ALA A 335 10.66 -25.82 -10.60
CA ALA A 335 11.44 -24.58 -10.48
C ALA A 335 11.33 -23.71 -11.74
N ALA A 336 11.31 -24.29 -12.95
CA ALA A 336 11.09 -23.54 -14.19
C ALA A 336 9.68 -22.90 -14.28
N GLY A 337 8.64 -23.58 -13.77
CA GLY A 337 7.29 -23.00 -13.66
C GLY A 337 7.21 -21.83 -12.67
N PHE A 338 7.95 -21.91 -11.56
CA PHE A 338 8.10 -20.80 -10.61
C PHE A 338 8.93 -19.63 -11.18
N LEU A 339 10.04 -19.90 -11.87
CA LEU A 339 10.83 -18.86 -12.55
C LEU A 339 10.07 -18.19 -13.71
N ALA A 340 9.15 -18.91 -14.37
CA ALA A 340 8.28 -18.31 -15.37
C ALA A 340 7.40 -17.21 -14.78
N LEU A 341 6.90 -17.35 -13.54
CA LEU A 341 6.15 -16.29 -12.85
C LEU A 341 7.01 -15.03 -12.65
N TYR A 342 8.26 -15.18 -12.21
CA TYR A 342 9.22 -14.07 -12.07
C TYR A 342 9.55 -13.39 -13.42
N ALA A 343 9.66 -14.16 -14.50
CA ALA A 343 10.08 -13.66 -15.81
C ALA A 343 8.94 -13.14 -16.71
N THR A 344 7.69 -13.10 -16.24
CA THR A 344 6.52 -12.72 -17.05
C THR A 344 5.52 -11.78 -16.36
N ASN A 345 5.81 -11.38 -15.13
CA ASN A 345 4.92 -10.56 -14.31
C ASN A 345 5.71 -9.47 -13.61
N ASP A 346 5.15 -8.26 -13.61
CA ASP A 346 5.84 -7.07 -13.13
C ASP A 346 5.56 -6.76 -11.64
N MET A 347 4.54 -7.39 -11.03
CA MET A 347 4.19 -7.21 -9.62
C MET A 347 5.29 -7.77 -8.69
N PRO A 348 5.89 -6.96 -7.79
CA PRO A 348 6.94 -7.43 -6.88
C PRO A 348 6.58 -8.67 -6.06
N PRO A 349 5.35 -8.82 -5.50
CA PRO A 349 4.98 -10.01 -4.74
C PRO A 349 4.96 -11.27 -5.61
N LEU A 350 4.58 -11.15 -6.90
CA LEU A 350 4.57 -12.27 -7.84
C LEU A 350 5.98 -12.62 -8.32
N LYS A 351 6.82 -11.61 -8.58
CA LYS A 351 8.26 -11.76 -8.81
C LYS A 351 8.89 -12.57 -7.66
N PHE A 352 8.75 -12.13 -6.42
CA PHE A 352 9.36 -12.80 -5.27
C PHE A 352 8.77 -14.19 -5.00
N PHE A 353 7.46 -14.39 -5.13
CA PHE A 353 6.86 -15.72 -5.00
C PHE A 353 7.41 -16.71 -6.05
N GLY A 354 7.62 -16.25 -7.29
CA GLY A 354 8.30 -17.01 -8.33
C GLY A 354 9.76 -17.34 -8.00
N LEU A 355 10.55 -16.32 -7.65
CA LEU A 355 11.98 -16.48 -7.34
C LEU A 355 12.23 -17.40 -6.15
N PHE A 356 11.58 -17.15 -5.02
CA PHE A 356 11.78 -17.94 -3.79
C PHE A 356 11.07 -19.28 -3.83
N GLY A 357 9.98 -19.43 -4.59
CA GLY A 357 9.40 -20.74 -4.88
C GLY A 357 10.34 -21.63 -5.70
N ALA A 358 10.99 -21.07 -6.73
CA ALA A 358 12.01 -21.81 -7.48
C ALA A 358 13.21 -22.19 -6.61
N PHE A 359 13.69 -21.28 -5.75
CA PHE A 359 14.73 -21.58 -4.77
C PHE A 359 14.32 -22.69 -3.80
N ALA A 360 13.11 -22.63 -3.24
CA ALA A 360 12.58 -23.64 -2.33
C ALA A 360 12.50 -25.02 -2.97
N VAL A 361 12.02 -25.10 -4.21
CA VAL A 361 11.96 -26.34 -5.00
C VAL A 361 13.36 -26.93 -5.19
N ILE A 362 14.34 -26.11 -5.59
CA ILE A 362 15.73 -26.55 -5.80
C ILE A 362 16.37 -27.00 -4.48
N LEU A 363 16.15 -26.25 -3.39
CA LEU A 363 16.62 -26.60 -2.05
C LEU A 363 15.98 -27.91 -1.55
N ALA A 364 14.67 -28.11 -1.76
CA ALA A 364 13.97 -29.34 -1.43
C ALA A 364 14.53 -30.54 -2.21
N GLY A 365 14.78 -30.40 -3.52
CA GLY A 365 15.38 -31.44 -4.34
C GLY A 365 16.81 -31.78 -3.91
N LEU A 366 17.63 -30.78 -3.59
CA LEU A 366 18.99 -30.97 -3.07
C LEU A 366 18.98 -31.70 -1.71
N LEU A 367 18.20 -31.20 -0.74
CA LEU A 367 18.02 -31.86 0.55
C LEU A 367 17.49 -33.29 0.36
N THR A 368 16.53 -33.50 -0.54
CA THR A 368 15.97 -34.82 -0.81
C THR A 368 17.00 -35.78 -1.42
N LEU A 369 17.88 -35.33 -2.30
CA LEU A 369 18.90 -36.17 -2.94
C LEU A 369 20.12 -36.46 -2.04
N PHE A 370 20.50 -35.55 -1.14
CA PHE A 370 21.68 -35.71 -0.27
C PHE A 370 21.35 -36.13 1.18
N VAL A 371 20.30 -35.57 1.78
CA VAL A 371 19.91 -35.80 3.18
C VAL A 371 19.10 -37.09 3.31
N THR A 372 18.14 -37.39 2.42
CA THR A 372 17.33 -38.62 2.50
C THR A 372 18.16 -39.91 2.56
N PRO A 373 19.09 -40.21 1.62
CA PRO A 373 19.89 -41.43 1.71
C PRO A 373 20.83 -41.43 2.92
N SER A 374 21.33 -40.26 3.32
CA SER A 374 22.17 -40.11 4.51
C SER A 374 21.39 -40.47 5.78
N LEU A 375 20.19 -39.93 5.97
CA LEU A 375 19.31 -40.24 7.10
C LEU A 375 18.80 -41.68 7.05
N LEU A 376 18.38 -42.20 5.89
CA LEU A 376 17.97 -43.61 5.73
C LEU A 376 19.08 -44.60 6.07
N SER A 377 20.35 -44.23 5.89
CA SER A 377 21.49 -45.07 6.27
C SER A 377 21.77 -45.11 7.78
N LEU A 378 21.28 -44.12 8.54
CA LEU A 378 21.36 -44.04 10.00
C LEU A 378 20.10 -44.64 10.64
N PHE A 379 18.93 -44.19 10.20
CA PHE A 379 17.62 -44.59 10.69
C PHE A 379 17.04 -45.69 9.79
N ARG A 380 17.24 -46.96 10.20
CA ARG A 380 16.74 -48.14 9.48
C ARG A 380 15.21 -48.22 9.50
N ALA A 381 14.57 -47.47 8.60
CA ALA A 381 13.14 -47.51 8.34
C ALA A 381 12.77 -48.87 7.71
N ARG A 382 12.44 -49.86 8.54
CA ARG A 382 11.99 -51.18 8.06
C ARG A 382 10.62 -51.04 7.38
N PRO A 383 10.38 -51.69 6.22
CA PRO A 383 9.04 -51.75 5.62
C PRO A 383 8.05 -52.42 6.60
N SER A 384 6.85 -51.87 6.70
CA SER A 384 5.82 -52.40 7.60
C SER A 384 5.32 -53.78 7.12
N PRO A 385 4.84 -54.67 8.02
CA PRO A 385 4.34 -56.00 7.63
C PRO A 385 3.17 -55.96 6.63
N ARG A 386 2.42 -54.86 6.58
CA ARG A 386 1.37 -54.62 5.58
C ARG A 386 1.94 -54.28 4.19
N PHE A 387 3.13 -53.69 4.10
CA PHE A 387 3.81 -53.41 2.84
C PHE A 387 4.37 -54.69 2.20
N ARG A 388 4.90 -55.62 3.02
CA ARG A 388 5.45 -56.92 2.59
C ARG A 388 4.43 -57.91 2.01
N ARG A 389 3.12 -57.69 2.14
CA ARG A 389 2.08 -58.70 1.88
C ARG A 389 1.67 -58.83 0.40
N HIS A 390 2.63 -58.68 -0.52
CA HIS A 390 2.37 -58.45 -1.95
C HIS A 390 2.47 -59.70 -2.84
N GLU A 391 2.50 -60.90 -2.26
CA GLU A 391 2.83 -62.16 -2.95
C GLU A 391 1.60 -62.97 -3.43
N SER A 392 0.37 -62.50 -3.18
CA SER A 392 -0.87 -63.26 -3.42
C SER A 392 -1.77 -62.64 -4.50
N SER A 393 -1.44 -62.92 -5.77
CA SER A 393 -2.34 -63.26 -6.91
C SER A 393 -3.65 -62.49 -7.20
N LEU A 394 -3.98 -61.41 -6.49
CA LEU A 394 -5.19 -60.62 -6.66
C LEU A 394 -4.84 -59.17 -7.02
N PRO A 395 -5.47 -58.55 -8.04
CA PRO A 395 -5.29 -57.13 -8.31
C PRO A 395 -5.70 -56.30 -7.08
N SER A 396 -4.81 -55.42 -6.63
CA SER A 396 -5.11 -54.48 -5.56
C SER A 396 -6.30 -53.60 -5.98
N ARG A 397 -7.40 -53.64 -5.21
CA ARG A 397 -8.63 -52.85 -5.47
C ARG A 397 -8.46 -51.39 -5.05
N GLY A 398 -7.43 -50.72 -5.58
CA GLY A 398 -7.14 -49.31 -5.36
C GLY A 398 -7.74 -48.41 -6.44
N LEU A 399 -7.83 -47.11 -6.16
CA LEU A 399 -8.39 -46.14 -7.11
C LEU A 399 -7.52 -46.01 -8.38
N ALA A 400 -6.19 -45.97 -8.22
CA ALA A 400 -5.26 -45.86 -9.35
C ALA A 400 -5.26 -47.09 -10.28
N SER A 401 -5.39 -48.31 -9.74
CA SER A 401 -5.55 -49.53 -10.54
C SER A 401 -6.94 -49.63 -11.17
N GLY A 402 -7.97 -49.08 -10.53
CA GLY A 402 -9.29 -48.85 -11.14
C GLY A 402 -9.20 -47.97 -12.39
N LEU A 403 -8.66 -46.75 -12.26
CA LEU A 403 -8.43 -45.82 -13.37
C LEU A 403 -7.57 -46.47 -14.48
N GLY A 404 -6.49 -47.15 -14.11
CA GLY A 404 -5.64 -47.86 -15.05
C GLY A 404 -6.36 -48.95 -15.83
N SER A 405 -7.19 -49.76 -15.17
CA SER A 405 -8.01 -50.78 -15.84
C SER A 405 -9.02 -50.19 -16.81
N LEU A 406 -9.54 -48.99 -16.53
CA LEU A 406 -10.43 -48.25 -17.43
C LEU A 406 -9.67 -47.73 -18.67
N SER A 407 -8.47 -47.16 -18.46
CA SER A 407 -7.56 -46.71 -19.52
C SER A 407 -7.16 -47.85 -20.47
N LEU A 408 -6.84 -49.03 -19.93
CA LEU A 408 -6.53 -50.23 -20.72
C LEU A 408 -7.74 -50.76 -21.51
N ARG A 409 -8.96 -50.64 -20.96
CA ARG A 409 -10.18 -51.24 -21.54
C ARG A 409 -10.84 -50.37 -22.62
N TYR A 410 -10.82 -49.05 -22.48
CA TYR A 410 -11.52 -48.12 -23.38
C TYR A 410 -10.66 -46.93 -23.84
N PRO A 411 -9.41 -47.14 -24.34
CA PRO A 411 -8.47 -46.06 -24.61
C PRO A 411 -9.00 -45.02 -25.63
N LYS A 412 -9.61 -45.47 -26.74
CA LYS A 412 -10.19 -44.55 -27.75
C LYS A 412 -11.34 -43.70 -27.18
N THR A 413 -12.21 -44.30 -26.37
CA THR A 413 -13.33 -43.59 -25.74
C THR A 413 -12.83 -42.55 -24.73
N ILE A 414 -11.78 -42.84 -23.97
CA ILE A 414 -11.18 -41.89 -23.03
C ILE A 414 -10.58 -40.68 -23.76
N LEU A 415 -9.89 -40.89 -24.88
CA LEU A 415 -9.38 -39.78 -25.70
C LEU A 415 -10.50 -38.91 -26.28
N LEU A 416 -11.60 -39.52 -26.73
CA LEU A 416 -12.79 -38.80 -27.21
C LEU A 416 -13.46 -38.00 -26.08
N THR A 417 -13.68 -38.61 -24.91
CA THR A 417 -14.25 -37.93 -23.75
C THR A 417 -13.38 -36.76 -23.31
N ALA A 418 -12.05 -36.92 -23.30
CA ALA A 418 -11.13 -35.84 -22.95
C ALA A 418 -11.14 -34.69 -23.95
N ALA A 419 -11.28 -34.98 -25.26
CA ALA A 419 -11.48 -33.94 -26.27
C ALA A 419 -12.80 -33.18 -26.06
N VAL A 420 -13.90 -33.89 -25.78
CA VAL A 420 -15.21 -33.26 -25.46
C VAL A 420 -15.11 -32.40 -24.19
N VAL A 421 -14.48 -32.91 -23.13
CA VAL A 421 -14.25 -32.14 -21.88
C VAL A 421 -13.38 -30.91 -22.15
N ALA A 422 -12.32 -31.01 -22.96
CA ALA A 422 -11.51 -29.87 -23.36
C ALA A 422 -12.31 -28.81 -24.14
N SER A 423 -13.18 -29.23 -25.07
CA SER A 423 -14.07 -28.31 -25.81
C SER A 423 -15.09 -27.61 -24.91
N VAL A 424 -15.75 -28.35 -24.02
CA VAL A 424 -16.71 -27.79 -23.05
C VAL A 424 -16.00 -26.87 -22.05
N ALA A 425 -14.80 -27.24 -21.60
CA ALA A 425 -13.99 -26.41 -20.73
C ALA A 425 -13.53 -25.12 -21.43
N GLY A 426 -13.14 -25.19 -22.71
CA GLY A 426 -12.83 -24.00 -23.53
C GLY A 426 -14.02 -23.04 -23.62
N LEU A 427 -15.24 -23.55 -23.86
CA LEU A 427 -16.46 -22.73 -23.85
C LEU A 427 -16.78 -22.14 -22.47
N GLY A 428 -16.44 -22.82 -21.38
CA GLY A 428 -16.53 -22.28 -20.01
C GLY A 428 -15.49 -21.18 -19.74
N ALA A 429 -14.27 -21.35 -20.22
CA ALA A 429 -13.18 -20.38 -20.08
C ALA A 429 -13.45 -19.06 -20.80
N LEU A 430 -14.27 -19.04 -21.87
CA LEU A 430 -14.76 -17.82 -22.50
C LEU A 430 -15.65 -16.95 -21.60
N LYS A 431 -16.07 -17.45 -20.43
CA LYS A 431 -16.78 -16.68 -19.39
C LYS A 431 -15.88 -16.15 -18.28
N LEU A 432 -14.56 -16.30 -18.39
CA LEU A 432 -13.63 -15.81 -17.38
C LEU A 432 -13.66 -14.27 -17.33
N VAL A 433 -13.91 -13.71 -16.16
CA VAL A 433 -13.93 -12.25 -15.92
C VAL A 433 -12.65 -11.85 -15.19
N ILE A 434 -11.92 -10.87 -15.73
CA ILE A 434 -10.88 -10.15 -15.00
C ILE A 434 -11.56 -9.04 -14.20
N ASN A 435 -11.44 -9.12 -12.87
CA ASN A 435 -11.81 -8.06 -11.94
C ASN A 435 -10.94 -8.22 -10.68
N GLU A 436 -10.73 -7.12 -9.97
CA GLU A 436 -10.26 -7.11 -8.59
C GLU A 436 -11.11 -6.10 -7.83
N GLU A 437 -11.43 -6.41 -6.58
CA GLU A 437 -12.12 -5.49 -5.67
C GLU A 437 -11.80 -5.89 -4.23
N ARG A 438 -11.18 -4.97 -3.47
CA ARG A 438 -10.50 -5.35 -2.23
C ARG A 438 -11.45 -5.66 -1.07
N ILE A 439 -12.61 -4.99 -0.96
CA ILE A 439 -13.57 -5.24 0.12
C ILE A 439 -14.39 -6.51 -0.13
N GLU A 440 -14.81 -6.80 -1.38
CA GLU A 440 -15.53 -8.04 -1.74
C GLU A 440 -14.69 -9.32 -1.59
N ASN A 441 -13.38 -9.20 -1.37
CA ASN A 441 -12.57 -10.34 -0.96
C ASN A 441 -12.82 -10.74 0.52
N PHE A 442 -13.13 -9.81 1.43
CA PHE A 442 -13.34 -10.10 2.86
C PHE A 442 -14.62 -10.91 3.12
N GLN A 443 -14.72 -11.58 4.28
CA GLN A 443 -15.91 -12.38 4.58
C GLN A 443 -17.11 -11.44 4.88
N PRO A 444 -18.32 -11.66 4.32
CA PRO A 444 -19.46 -10.77 4.52
C PRO A 444 -19.97 -10.58 5.97
N HIS A 445 -19.39 -11.30 6.94
CA HIS A 445 -19.68 -11.16 8.37
C HIS A 445 -18.61 -10.37 9.15
N GLU A 446 -17.51 -9.94 8.50
CA GLU A 446 -16.40 -9.27 9.17
C GLU A 446 -16.69 -7.77 9.42
N PRO A 447 -16.21 -7.18 10.53
CA PRO A 447 -16.55 -5.80 10.88
C PRO A 447 -16.11 -4.79 9.83
N ILE A 448 -14.99 -5.02 9.12
CA ILE A 448 -14.51 -4.14 8.04
C ILE A 448 -15.43 -4.17 6.81
N TYR A 449 -15.92 -5.36 6.39
CA TYR A 449 -16.89 -5.48 5.30
C TYR A 449 -18.21 -4.79 5.66
N LEU A 450 -18.70 -5.02 6.89
CA LEU A 450 -19.94 -4.41 7.38
C LEU A 450 -19.81 -2.89 7.59
N ALA A 451 -18.64 -2.41 8.03
CA ALA A 451 -18.34 -0.99 8.15
C ALA A 451 -18.35 -0.30 6.78
N ASP A 452 -17.54 -0.79 5.84
CA ASP A 452 -17.43 -0.22 4.50
C ASP A 452 -18.80 -0.18 3.79
N LYS A 453 -19.52 -1.31 3.74
CA LYS A 453 -20.85 -1.34 3.11
C LYS A 453 -21.91 -0.51 3.86
N THR A 454 -21.74 -0.22 5.15
CA THR A 454 -22.64 0.71 5.89
C THR A 454 -22.28 2.17 5.62
N ILE A 455 -21.01 2.50 5.42
CA ILE A 455 -20.53 3.84 5.06
C ILE A 455 -20.90 4.15 3.61
N ASN A 456 -20.53 3.29 2.66
CA ASN A 456 -20.85 3.44 1.23
C ASN A 456 -22.36 3.42 0.94
N ALA A 457 -23.20 2.91 1.84
CA ALA A 457 -24.65 3.01 1.73
C ALA A 457 -25.22 4.40 2.09
N ALA A 458 -24.51 5.21 2.90
CA ALA A 458 -24.99 6.51 3.42
C ALA A 458 -24.19 7.73 2.92
N MET A 459 -22.91 7.52 2.58
CA MET A 459 -21.96 8.52 2.06
C MET A 459 -21.76 8.32 0.55
N ASP A 460 -21.27 9.32 -0.17
CA ASP A 460 -21.04 9.25 -1.63
C ASP A 460 -20.01 8.19 -2.02
N GLY A 461 -18.98 8.00 -1.18
CA GLY A 461 -18.19 6.78 -1.18
C GLY A 461 -16.76 6.94 -0.70
N THR A 462 -16.14 5.81 -0.35
CA THR A 462 -14.79 5.71 0.23
C THR A 462 -13.67 5.56 -0.81
N TYR A 463 -13.98 5.48 -2.10
CA TYR A 463 -12.99 5.35 -3.18
C TYR A 463 -12.87 6.65 -3.97
N TYR A 464 -11.63 7.12 -4.18
CA TYR A 464 -11.35 8.40 -4.83
C TYR A 464 -10.75 8.22 -6.23
N LEU A 465 -11.36 8.91 -7.19
CA LEU A 465 -10.80 9.16 -8.52
C LEU A 465 -10.49 10.66 -8.63
N ASP A 466 -9.24 11.01 -8.84
CA ASP A 466 -8.80 12.39 -8.84
C ASP A 466 -8.47 12.87 -10.26
N VAL A 467 -8.69 14.15 -10.54
CA VAL A 467 -8.27 14.82 -11.78
C VAL A 467 -7.54 16.10 -11.43
N VAL A 468 -6.31 16.25 -11.94
CA VAL A 468 -5.49 17.45 -11.78
C VAL A 468 -5.60 18.29 -13.04
N ILE A 469 -6.00 19.55 -12.87
CA ILE A 469 -5.89 20.61 -13.88
C ILE A 469 -4.57 21.33 -13.67
N GLU A 470 -3.85 21.66 -14.75
CA GLU A 470 -2.56 22.35 -14.73
C GLU A 470 -2.59 23.49 -15.76
N THR A 471 -2.47 24.74 -15.30
CA THR A 471 -2.46 25.94 -16.16
C THR A 471 -1.03 26.29 -16.59
N PRO A 472 -0.82 27.08 -17.67
CA PRO A 472 0.53 27.33 -18.20
C PRO A 472 1.36 28.33 -17.37
N ALA A 473 0.73 29.01 -16.40
CA ALA A 473 1.35 29.99 -15.52
C ALA A 473 0.72 29.96 -14.12
N PRO A 474 1.45 30.47 -13.09
CA PRO A 474 0.90 30.78 -11.77
C PRO A 474 -0.32 31.72 -11.82
N GLU A 475 -1.14 31.66 -10.77
CA GLU A 475 -2.46 32.32 -10.70
C GLU A 475 -3.40 31.96 -11.87
N GLY A 476 -3.14 30.89 -12.62
CA GLY A 476 -4.00 30.47 -13.73
C GLY A 476 -5.33 29.90 -13.27
N ILE A 477 -5.39 29.25 -12.11
CA ILE A 477 -6.63 28.73 -11.50
C ILE A 477 -7.59 29.86 -11.11
N TYR A 478 -7.11 31.10 -10.95
CA TYR A 478 -7.98 32.25 -10.70
C TYR A 478 -8.73 32.74 -11.95
N ASP A 479 -8.45 32.20 -13.15
CA ASP A 479 -9.20 32.56 -14.36
C ASP A 479 -10.62 31.95 -14.32
N PRO A 480 -11.69 32.76 -14.46
CA PRO A 480 -13.07 32.27 -14.44
C PRO A 480 -13.35 31.17 -15.48
N SER A 481 -12.66 31.17 -16.63
CA SER A 481 -12.82 30.13 -17.64
C SER A 481 -12.29 28.76 -17.18
N VAL A 482 -11.25 28.74 -16.34
CA VAL A 482 -10.70 27.51 -15.76
C VAL A 482 -11.61 26.98 -14.66
N LEU A 483 -12.12 27.85 -13.78
CA LEU A 483 -13.09 27.46 -12.74
C LEU A 483 -14.45 27.01 -13.33
N GLN A 484 -14.84 27.57 -14.47
CA GLN A 484 -16.01 27.12 -15.23
C GLN A 484 -15.75 25.73 -15.86
N ALA A 485 -14.61 25.51 -16.51
CA ALA A 485 -14.24 24.21 -17.06
C ALA A 485 -14.10 23.11 -15.98
N ILE A 486 -13.63 23.47 -14.79
CA ILE A 486 -13.64 22.61 -13.59
C ILE A 486 -15.08 22.24 -13.20
N SER A 487 -16.00 23.22 -13.15
CA SER A 487 -17.41 22.99 -12.81
C SER A 487 -18.13 22.15 -13.88
N GLU A 488 -17.79 22.30 -15.16
CA GLU A 488 -18.33 21.48 -16.25
C GLU A 488 -17.77 20.05 -16.24
N LEU A 489 -16.51 19.86 -15.85
CA LEU A 489 -15.92 18.55 -15.58
C LEU A 489 -16.61 17.85 -14.39
N GLN A 490 -16.95 18.57 -13.32
CA GLN A 490 -17.74 18.00 -12.20
C GLN A 490 -19.10 17.48 -12.69
N VAL A 491 -19.85 18.28 -13.46
CA VAL A 491 -21.13 17.86 -14.06
C VAL A 491 -20.97 16.66 -15.01
N PHE A 492 -19.86 16.58 -15.77
CA PHE A 492 -19.56 15.41 -16.60
C PHE A 492 -19.28 14.15 -15.75
N LEU A 493 -18.52 14.28 -14.66
CA LEU A 493 -18.18 13.20 -13.73
C LEU A 493 -19.43 12.66 -13.02
N GLU A 494 -20.28 13.53 -12.47
CA GLU A 494 -21.53 13.18 -11.79
C GLU A 494 -22.55 12.51 -12.71
N ALA A 495 -22.45 12.74 -14.03
CA ALA A 495 -23.23 12.04 -15.04
C ALA A 495 -22.72 10.61 -15.38
N GLN A 496 -21.58 10.16 -14.82
CA GLN A 496 -21.05 8.82 -15.08
C GLN A 496 -21.55 7.78 -14.06
N PRO A 497 -21.92 6.55 -14.50
CA PRO A 497 -22.29 5.48 -13.59
C PRO A 497 -21.16 5.11 -12.61
N GLY A 498 -21.46 5.13 -11.31
CA GLY A 498 -20.55 4.74 -10.23
C GLY A 498 -19.85 5.91 -9.52
N ILE A 499 -19.93 7.14 -10.08
CA ILE A 499 -19.63 8.38 -9.35
C ILE A 499 -20.91 8.84 -8.66
N HIS A 500 -20.79 9.35 -7.44
CA HIS A 500 -21.93 9.78 -6.62
C HIS A 500 -21.85 11.23 -6.14
N GLY A 501 -20.64 11.76 -5.95
CA GLY A 501 -20.40 13.16 -5.64
C GLY A 501 -19.03 13.60 -6.16
N THR A 502 -18.85 14.90 -6.35
CA THR A 502 -17.55 15.50 -6.66
C THR A 502 -17.28 16.73 -5.81
N THR A 503 -16.00 17.06 -5.62
CA THR A 503 -15.61 18.30 -4.93
C THR A 503 -14.42 18.94 -5.63
N SER A 504 -14.41 20.27 -5.73
CA SER A 504 -13.28 21.03 -6.25
C SER A 504 -13.12 22.39 -5.57
N ILE A 505 -12.02 23.08 -5.89
CA ILE A 505 -11.81 24.46 -5.45
C ILE A 505 -12.87 25.45 -5.97
N ALA A 506 -13.57 25.13 -7.07
CA ALA A 506 -14.64 25.97 -7.58
C ALA A 506 -15.85 26.05 -6.63
N ASP A 507 -16.06 25.02 -5.79
CA ASP A 507 -17.21 24.95 -4.88
C ASP A 507 -17.04 25.86 -3.66
N TYR A 508 -15.82 25.91 -3.11
CA TYR A 508 -15.42 26.91 -2.12
C TYR A 508 -15.58 28.33 -2.68
N ILE A 509 -15.17 28.59 -3.94
CA ILE A 509 -15.30 29.92 -4.57
C ILE A 509 -16.75 30.31 -4.82
N LYS A 510 -17.64 29.38 -5.18
CA LYS A 510 -19.10 29.61 -5.23
C LYS A 510 -19.65 30.00 -3.85
N GLN A 511 -19.23 29.31 -2.78
CA GLN A 511 -19.67 29.61 -1.41
C GLN A 511 -19.10 30.95 -0.88
N MET A 512 -17.83 31.26 -1.12
CA MET A 512 -17.23 32.56 -0.76
C MET A 512 -17.92 33.72 -1.49
N ASN A 513 -18.21 33.58 -2.79
CA ASN A 513 -18.89 34.61 -3.57
C ASN A 513 -20.32 34.88 -3.07
N LYS A 514 -21.05 33.83 -2.66
CA LYS A 514 -22.34 33.94 -1.95
C LYS A 514 -22.19 34.66 -0.61
N ALA A 515 -21.24 34.23 0.24
CA ALA A 515 -21.05 34.79 1.57
C ALA A 515 -20.71 36.30 1.58
N VAL A 516 -19.78 36.77 0.72
CA VAL A 516 -19.42 38.21 0.68
C VAL A 516 -20.55 39.12 0.18
N ASN A 517 -21.57 38.53 -0.46
CA ASN A 517 -22.80 39.16 -0.95
C ASN A 517 -24.02 38.80 -0.08
N GLU A 518 -23.82 38.77 1.25
CA GLU A 518 -24.90 38.69 2.25
C GLU A 518 -25.72 37.37 2.15
N ASP A 519 -25.02 36.29 1.79
CA ASP A 519 -25.53 34.91 1.60
C ASP A 519 -26.62 34.73 0.52
N ASP A 520 -26.81 35.71 -0.37
CA ASP A 520 -27.77 35.65 -1.48
C ASP A 520 -27.48 34.45 -2.42
N PRO A 521 -28.41 33.49 -2.56
CA PRO A 521 -28.24 32.32 -3.44
C PRO A 521 -27.96 32.67 -4.91
N ALA A 522 -28.33 33.86 -5.39
CA ALA A 522 -28.01 34.31 -6.75
C ALA A 522 -26.49 34.49 -7.00
N PHE A 523 -25.69 34.57 -5.93
CA PHE A 523 -24.23 34.67 -5.97
C PHE A 523 -23.50 33.34 -5.74
N TYR A 524 -24.22 32.22 -5.59
CA TYR A 524 -23.63 30.86 -5.58
C TYR A 524 -23.21 30.42 -6.99
N ARG A 525 -22.25 31.14 -7.56
CA ARG A 525 -21.69 30.93 -8.91
C ARG A 525 -20.23 31.38 -8.94
N VAL A 526 -19.46 30.88 -9.90
CA VAL A 526 -18.10 31.36 -10.16
C VAL A 526 -18.16 32.86 -10.50
N PRO A 527 -17.31 33.73 -9.89
CA PRO A 527 -17.24 35.13 -10.26
C PRO A 527 -16.72 35.35 -11.67
N ASP A 528 -17.28 36.33 -12.38
CA ASP A 528 -16.90 36.67 -13.77
C ASP A 528 -15.57 37.47 -13.87
N ASP A 529 -14.85 37.67 -12.76
CA ASP A 529 -13.65 38.52 -12.65
C ASP A 529 -12.51 37.81 -11.88
N LYS A 530 -11.34 37.69 -12.52
CA LYS A 530 -10.14 37.03 -11.97
C LYS A 530 -9.60 37.69 -10.69
N ASN A 531 -9.66 39.01 -10.59
CA ASN A 531 -9.16 39.75 -9.42
C ASN A 531 -10.12 39.59 -8.24
N LEU A 532 -11.43 39.48 -8.51
CA LEU A 532 -12.41 39.11 -7.48
C LEU A 532 -12.15 37.69 -6.96
N VAL A 533 -11.90 36.70 -7.82
CA VAL A 533 -11.51 35.34 -7.40
C VAL A 533 -10.28 35.37 -6.48
N ALA A 534 -9.20 36.06 -6.87
CA ALA A 534 -8.01 36.20 -6.06
C ALA A 534 -8.26 36.90 -4.70
N GLN A 535 -9.14 37.90 -4.68
CA GLN A 535 -9.51 38.65 -3.48
C GLN A 535 -10.46 37.89 -2.55
N LEU A 536 -11.22 36.90 -3.04
CA LEU A 536 -11.96 35.95 -2.20
C LEU A 536 -11.00 35.02 -1.45
N PHE A 537 -9.98 34.47 -2.14
CA PHE A 537 -8.91 33.69 -1.49
C PHE A 537 -8.21 34.49 -0.38
N LEU A 538 -7.79 35.72 -0.68
CA LEU A 538 -7.09 36.57 0.30
C LEU A 538 -7.97 36.94 1.50
N LEU A 539 -9.28 37.10 1.29
CA LEU A 539 -10.25 37.34 2.37
C LEU A 539 -10.42 36.08 3.25
N TYR A 540 -10.41 34.88 2.67
CA TYR A 540 -10.46 33.63 3.44
C TYR A 540 -9.20 33.46 4.28
N THR A 541 -8.00 33.62 3.71
CA THR A 541 -6.72 33.50 4.43
C THR A 541 -6.45 34.61 5.46
N ALA A 542 -7.41 35.52 5.68
CA ALA A 542 -7.42 36.48 6.78
C ALA A 542 -8.29 36.02 7.98
N SER A 543 -8.94 34.86 7.90
CA SER A 543 -9.85 34.34 8.95
C SER A 543 -10.01 32.81 8.99
N GLY A 544 -9.43 32.06 8.05
CA GLY A 544 -9.26 30.59 8.08
C GLY A 544 -7.78 30.19 8.00
N ASP A 545 -7.48 28.90 8.07
CA ASP A 545 -6.09 28.42 8.06
C ASP A 545 -5.46 28.54 6.65
N PRO A 546 -4.17 28.91 6.52
CA PRO A 546 -3.49 28.94 5.22
C PRO A 546 -3.57 27.62 4.43
N THR A 547 -3.69 26.48 5.12
CA THR A 547 -3.64 25.14 4.53
C THR A 547 -5.00 24.55 4.12
N ASP A 548 -6.12 25.19 4.46
CA ASP A 548 -7.50 24.73 4.15
C ASP A 548 -7.77 24.48 2.64
N PHE A 549 -6.89 24.98 1.76
CA PHE A 549 -6.97 24.78 0.31
C PHE A 549 -5.84 23.93 -0.29
N GLU A 550 -4.84 23.50 0.48
CA GLU A 550 -3.68 22.77 -0.06
C GLU A 550 -4.06 21.39 -0.64
N GLU A 551 -5.09 20.72 -0.11
CA GLU A 551 -5.66 19.52 -0.74
C GLU A 551 -6.24 19.74 -2.15
N ARG A 552 -6.57 21.00 -2.51
CA ARG A 552 -7.43 21.31 -3.67
C ARG A 552 -6.79 22.25 -4.70
N VAL A 553 -5.81 23.05 -4.30
CA VAL A 553 -5.10 23.97 -5.20
C VAL A 553 -3.69 24.26 -4.68
N ASP A 554 -2.69 24.13 -5.55
CA ASP A 554 -1.29 24.32 -5.17
C ASP A 554 -0.95 25.77 -4.75
N SER A 555 0.19 25.98 -4.09
CA SER A 555 0.58 27.29 -3.53
C SER A 555 0.70 28.40 -4.59
N GLN A 556 1.13 28.03 -5.80
CA GLN A 556 1.24 28.92 -6.97
C GLN A 556 -0.09 29.19 -7.67
N ARG A 557 -1.17 28.49 -7.29
CA ARG A 557 -2.50 28.57 -7.91
C ARG A 557 -2.41 28.31 -9.42
N GLN A 558 -1.57 27.34 -9.78
CA GLN A 558 -1.34 26.81 -11.12
C GLN A 558 -2.00 25.43 -11.31
N ARG A 559 -2.13 24.64 -10.25
CA ARG A 559 -2.75 23.32 -10.28
C ARG A 559 -3.93 23.23 -9.34
N ALA A 560 -4.99 22.54 -9.77
CA ALA A 560 -6.17 22.28 -8.95
C ALA A 560 -6.59 20.81 -9.05
N LEU A 561 -7.07 20.27 -7.92
CA LEU A 561 -7.60 18.91 -7.79
C LEU A 561 -9.13 18.94 -7.85
N ILE A 562 -9.71 18.09 -8.70
CA ILE A 562 -11.09 17.64 -8.58
C ILE A 562 -11.04 16.23 -8.02
N ARG A 563 -11.77 15.96 -6.93
CA ARG A 563 -11.97 14.62 -6.39
C ARG A 563 -13.39 14.14 -6.71
N ALA A 564 -13.50 12.92 -7.24
CA ALA A 564 -14.78 12.24 -7.46
C ALA A 564 -14.87 11.00 -6.56
N ASN A 565 -16.03 10.84 -5.92
CA ASN A 565 -16.29 9.76 -4.97
C ASN A 565 -17.05 8.60 -5.61
N LEU A 566 -16.56 7.39 -5.38
CA LEU A 566 -17.14 6.12 -5.82
C LEU A 566 -17.38 5.20 -4.61
N LYS A 567 -18.45 4.40 -4.67
CA LYS A 567 -18.83 3.44 -3.60
C LYS A 567 -18.14 2.07 -3.71
N GLU A 568 -17.52 1.78 -4.87
CA GLU A 568 -16.95 0.47 -5.20
C GLU A 568 -15.65 0.65 -5.98
N GLY A 569 -14.54 0.05 -5.51
CA GLY A 569 -13.23 0.08 -6.17
C GLY A 569 -13.08 -0.92 -7.33
N SER A 570 -14.18 -1.24 -8.03
CA SER A 570 -14.23 -2.36 -8.96
C SER A 570 -13.57 -2.03 -10.31
N TYR A 571 -12.63 -2.87 -10.77
CA TYR A 571 -12.00 -2.69 -12.08
C TYR A 571 -13.00 -2.71 -13.24
N LEU A 572 -14.14 -3.41 -13.11
CA LEU A 572 -15.21 -3.37 -14.12
C LEU A 572 -15.83 -1.98 -14.30
N ILE A 573 -15.89 -1.17 -13.23
CA ILE A 573 -16.36 0.22 -13.27
C ILE A 573 -15.27 1.09 -13.90
N SER A 574 -14.05 1.08 -13.35
CA SER A 574 -12.95 1.95 -13.79
C SER A 574 -12.57 1.71 -15.26
N ARG A 575 -12.54 0.45 -15.71
CA ARG A 575 -12.36 0.08 -17.14
C ARG A 575 -13.39 0.71 -18.08
N SER A 576 -14.59 1.02 -17.60
CA SER A 576 -15.64 1.67 -18.38
C SER A 576 -15.61 3.21 -18.27
N LEU A 577 -15.01 3.74 -17.19
CA LEU A 577 -14.99 5.14 -16.77
C LEU A 577 -13.73 5.88 -17.24
N ILE A 578 -12.53 5.35 -16.94
CA ILE A 578 -11.25 5.99 -17.28
C ILE A 578 -11.17 6.27 -18.79
N PRO A 579 -11.46 5.33 -19.71
CA PRO A 579 -11.43 5.60 -21.14
C PRO A 579 -12.58 6.46 -21.67
N ARG A 580 -13.50 6.94 -20.82
CA ARG A 580 -14.44 8.03 -21.15
C ARG A 580 -13.87 9.37 -20.69
N LEU A 581 -13.38 9.41 -19.45
CA LEU A 581 -12.77 10.58 -18.86
C LEU A 581 -11.53 11.02 -19.66
N GLU A 582 -10.62 10.12 -20.04
CA GLU A 582 -9.48 10.41 -20.94
C GLU A 582 -9.93 11.11 -22.23
N ARG A 583 -11.05 10.66 -22.84
CA ARG A 583 -11.58 11.25 -24.07
C ARG A 583 -12.26 12.59 -23.86
N TYR A 584 -12.88 12.82 -22.71
CA TYR A 584 -13.47 14.11 -22.32
C TYR A 584 -12.38 15.14 -22.00
N LEU A 585 -11.36 14.75 -21.23
CA LEU A 585 -10.21 15.60 -20.93
C LEU A 585 -9.48 15.98 -22.23
N ALA A 586 -9.26 15.03 -23.13
CA ALA A 586 -8.68 15.29 -24.45
C ALA A 586 -9.62 16.02 -25.44
N SER A 587 -10.91 16.19 -25.13
CA SER A 587 -11.84 16.95 -25.96
C SER A 587 -12.06 18.38 -25.45
N GLU A 588 -12.14 18.62 -24.15
CA GLU A 588 -12.44 19.96 -23.62
C GLU A 588 -11.17 20.72 -23.21
N PHE A 589 -10.19 20.05 -22.57
CA PHE A 589 -8.92 20.68 -22.15
C PHE A 589 -7.90 20.71 -23.29
N LYS A 590 -8.23 21.47 -24.34
CA LYS A 590 -7.38 21.71 -25.52
C LYS A 590 -6.76 23.09 -25.50
N GLY A 591 -5.44 23.15 -25.40
CA GLY A 591 -4.66 24.38 -25.45
C GLY A 591 -3.55 24.35 -24.40
N ASP A 592 -3.31 25.49 -23.77
CA ASP A 592 -2.23 25.66 -22.79
C ASP A 592 -2.61 25.17 -21.37
N VAL A 593 -3.89 24.87 -21.12
CA VAL A 593 -4.38 24.23 -19.88
C VAL A 593 -4.50 22.72 -20.11
N ALA A 594 -3.81 21.94 -19.29
CA ALA A 594 -3.84 20.48 -19.32
C ALA A 594 -4.73 19.91 -18.21
N ALA A 595 -5.25 18.69 -18.43
CA ALA A 595 -5.95 17.92 -17.42
C ALA A 595 -5.46 16.46 -17.44
N ARG A 596 -5.23 15.86 -16.27
CA ARG A 596 -4.71 14.48 -16.13
C ARG A 596 -5.40 13.75 -14.98
N ILE A 597 -5.57 12.44 -15.14
CA ILE A 597 -6.22 11.58 -14.15
C ILE A 597 -5.17 11.08 -13.14
N SER A 598 -5.56 11.00 -11.87
CA SER A 598 -4.74 10.55 -10.73
C SER A 598 -5.63 9.82 -9.71
N GLY A 599 -5.11 9.59 -8.50
CA GLY A 599 -5.82 8.92 -7.41
C GLY A 599 -5.89 7.39 -7.54
N ARG A 600 -6.31 6.73 -6.46
CA ARG A 600 -6.22 5.27 -6.32
C ARG A 600 -6.98 4.49 -7.40
N VAL A 601 -8.18 4.94 -7.75
CA VAL A 601 -9.01 4.29 -8.79
C VAL A 601 -8.35 4.29 -10.17
N ASN A 602 -7.52 5.29 -10.48
CA ASN A 602 -6.77 5.33 -11.74
C ASN A 602 -5.55 4.38 -11.70
N VAL A 603 -4.81 4.38 -10.60
CA VAL A 603 -3.70 3.45 -10.37
C VAL A 603 -4.18 2.00 -10.45
N ASP A 604 -5.28 1.66 -9.78
CA ASP A 604 -5.91 0.35 -9.82
C ASP A 604 -6.40 -0.04 -11.23
N TYR A 605 -6.93 0.91 -12.01
CA TYR A 605 -7.25 0.66 -13.42
C TYR A 605 -6.02 0.24 -14.22
N HIS A 606 -4.91 1.00 -14.12
CA HIS A 606 -3.71 0.73 -14.90
C HIS A 606 -3.09 -0.63 -14.55
N TRP A 607 -2.83 -0.93 -13.27
CA TRP A 607 -2.16 -2.19 -12.92
C TRP A 607 -3.06 -3.42 -13.10
N VAL A 608 -4.38 -3.33 -12.83
CA VAL A 608 -5.30 -4.46 -13.06
C VAL A 608 -5.45 -4.77 -14.56
N SER A 609 -5.37 -3.76 -15.43
CA SER A 609 -5.44 -3.97 -16.89
C SER A 609 -4.35 -4.92 -17.41
N GLY A 610 -3.15 -4.88 -16.80
CA GLY A 610 -2.02 -5.74 -17.13
C GLY A 610 -2.14 -7.21 -16.67
N ILE A 611 -3.03 -7.54 -15.73
CA ILE A 611 -3.18 -8.92 -15.21
C ILE A 611 -3.50 -9.89 -16.34
N ALA A 612 -4.42 -9.52 -17.23
CA ALA A 612 -4.89 -10.41 -18.29
C ALA A 612 -3.75 -10.87 -19.22
N GLU A 613 -2.86 -9.94 -19.61
CA GLU A 613 -1.73 -10.28 -20.47
C GLU A 613 -0.58 -10.93 -19.70
N THR A 614 -0.18 -10.40 -18.53
CA THR A 614 0.90 -11.00 -17.72
C THR A 614 0.56 -12.42 -17.29
N HIS A 615 -0.69 -12.70 -16.88
CA HIS A 615 -1.18 -14.05 -16.62
C HIS A 615 -1.11 -14.94 -17.87
N ALA A 616 -1.60 -14.47 -19.02
CA ALA A 616 -1.55 -15.26 -20.26
C ALA A 616 -0.10 -15.57 -20.70
N ARG A 617 0.80 -14.58 -20.64
CA ARG A 617 2.24 -14.73 -20.87
C ARG A 617 2.83 -15.75 -19.88
N SER A 618 2.51 -15.66 -18.60
CA SER A 618 3.00 -16.57 -17.55
C SER A 618 2.55 -18.00 -17.76
N VAL A 619 1.28 -18.22 -18.11
CA VAL A 619 0.72 -19.53 -18.45
C VAL A 619 1.42 -20.14 -19.66
N ILE A 620 1.60 -19.35 -20.73
CA ILE A 620 2.27 -19.79 -21.96
C ILE A 620 3.74 -20.13 -21.69
N VAL A 621 4.49 -19.27 -21.00
CA VAL A 621 5.91 -19.49 -20.71
C VAL A 621 6.09 -20.68 -19.74
N SER A 622 5.25 -20.81 -18.71
CA SER A 622 5.26 -21.98 -17.80
C SER A 622 5.00 -23.28 -18.56
N PHE A 623 4.00 -23.30 -19.44
CA PHE A 623 3.63 -24.48 -20.22
C PHE A 623 4.72 -24.85 -21.24
N LEU A 624 5.32 -23.85 -21.92
CA LEU A 624 6.44 -24.06 -22.84
C LEU A 624 7.72 -24.50 -22.12
N ALA A 625 8.03 -23.94 -20.94
CA ALA A 625 9.17 -24.36 -20.12
C ALA A 625 9.01 -25.82 -19.65
N VAL A 626 7.81 -26.19 -19.18
CA VAL A 626 7.48 -27.58 -18.81
C VAL A 626 7.58 -28.53 -20.02
N LEU A 627 7.01 -28.15 -21.17
CA LEU A 627 7.09 -28.94 -22.41
C LEU A 627 8.54 -29.13 -22.86
N LEU A 628 9.34 -28.06 -22.85
CA LEU A 628 10.77 -28.07 -23.19
C LEU A 628 11.54 -28.99 -22.25
N MET A 629 11.38 -28.84 -20.93
CA MET A 629 12.10 -29.64 -19.94
C MET A 629 11.73 -31.12 -19.99
N ALA A 630 10.45 -31.45 -20.18
CA ALA A 630 10.00 -32.83 -20.43
C ALA A 630 10.55 -33.39 -21.76
N ALA A 631 10.61 -32.57 -22.81
CA ALA A 631 11.21 -32.96 -24.09
C ALA A 631 12.73 -33.19 -23.99
N LEU A 632 13.45 -32.40 -23.18
CA LEU A 632 14.87 -32.57 -22.89
C LEU A 632 15.14 -33.85 -22.07
N LEU A 633 14.34 -34.11 -21.03
CA LEU A 633 14.35 -35.34 -20.22
C LEU A 633 14.27 -36.60 -21.09
N PHE A 634 13.19 -36.72 -21.86
CA PHE A 634 12.96 -37.91 -22.67
C PHE A 634 13.76 -37.91 -23.98
N ARG A 635 14.44 -36.78 -24.30
CA ARG A 635 15.12 -36.48 -25.57
C ARG A 635 14.18 -36.64 -26.77
N SER A 636 12.94 -36.17 -26.61
CA SER A 636 11.82 -36.38 -27.53
C SER A 636 10.71 -35.34 -27.35
N VAL A 637 10.42 -34.57 -28.39
CA VAL A 637 9.32 -33.57 -28.39
C VAL A 637 7.95 -34.24 -28.20
N THR A 638 7.73 -35.44 -28.74
CA THR A 638 6.46 -36.17 -28.56
C THR A 638 6.24 -36.60 -27.11
N ALA A 639 7.30 -36.83 -26.33
CA ALA A 639 7.19 -37.08 -24.90
C ALA A 639 6.84 -35.80 -24.11
N GLY A 640 7.42 -34.66 -24.47
CA GLY A 640 7.05 -33.36 -23.90
C GLY A 640 5.59 -33.00 -24.17
N LEU A 641 5.12 -33.21 -25.41
CA LEU A 641 3.71 -33.05 -25.79
C LEU A 641 2.79 -34.00 -25.00
N MET A 642 3.17 -35.28 -24.83
CA MET A 642 2.40 -36.20 -23.98
C MET A 642 2.33 -35.73 -22.54
N ALA A 643 3.43 -35.25 -21.95
CA ALA A 643 3.46 -34.74 -20.57
C ALA A 643 2.57 -33.49 -20.40
N ALA A 644 2.52 -32.63 -21.42
CA ALA A 644 1.78 -31.38 -21.39
C ALA A 644 0.25 -31.56 -21.56
N ILE A 645 -0.23 -32.62 -22.22
CA ILE A 645 -1.67 -32.82 -22.49
C ILE A 645 -2.53 -32.93 -21.20
N PRO A 646 -2.19 -33.77 -20.20
CA PRO A 646 -2.94 -33.82 -18.93
C PRO A 646 -2.98 -32.49 -18.17
N VAL A 647 -1.87 -31.74 -18.21
CA VAL A 647 -1.70 -30.44 -17.53
C VAL A 647 -2.50 -29.35 -18.23
N GLY A 648 -2.47 -29.30 -19.56
CA GLY A 648 -3.30 -28.37 -20.33
C GLY A 648 -4.79 -28.61 -20.11
N LEU A 649 -5.21 -29.88 -20.01
CA LEU A 649 -6.58 -30.25 -19.69
C LEU A 649 -6.99 -29.81 -18.27
N SER A 650 -6.14 -29.98 -17.25
CA SER A 650 -6.50 -29.54 -15.89
C SER A 650 -6.68 -28.03 -15.82
N ILE A 651 -5.73 -27.25 -16.37
CA ILE A 651 -5.79 -25.79 -16.38
C ILE A 651 -7.04 -25.27 -17.13
N LEU A 652 -7.38 -25.83 -18.29
CA LEU A 652 -8.62 -25.49 -19.01
C LEU A 652 -9.87 -25.77 -18.18
N VAL A 653 -9.92 -26.90 -17.46
CA VAL A 653 -11.04 -27.22 -16.56
C VAL A 653 -11.13 -26.23 -15.39
N ILE A 654 -10.02 -25.69 -14.89
CA ILE A 654 -10.06 -24.65 -13.85
C ILE A 654 -10.63 -23.33 -14.38
N TYR A 655 -10.20 -22.85 -15.55
CA TYR A 655 -10.81 -21.63 -16.14
C TYR A 655 -12.30 -21.80 -16.41
N ALA A 656 -12.73 -23.01 -16.80
CA ALA A 656 -14.15 -23.34 -16.93
C ALA A 656 -14.90 -23.28 -15.59
N VAL A 657 -14.30 -23.78 -14.51
CA VAL A 657 -14.87 -23.67 -13.15
C VAL A 657 -14.93 -22.22 -12.69
N MET A 658 -13.91 -21.40 -12.98
CA MET A 658 -13.90 -19.97 -12.66
C MET A 658 -15.03 -19.23 -13.40
N GLY A 659 -15.08 -19.33 -14.73
CA GLY A 659 -16.09 -18.67 -15.56
C GLY A 659 -17.53 -19.18 -15.38
N VAL A 660 -17.73 -20.37 -14.80
CA VAL A 660 -19.06 -20.88 -14.43
C VAL A 660 -19.47 -20.52 -13.00
N LYS A 661 -18.51 -20.39 -12.07
CA LYS A 661 -18.78 -19.97 -10.68
C LYS A 661 -18.75 -18.46 -10.46
N GLY A 662 -18.26 -17.68 -11.43
CA GLY A 662 -18.03 -16.24 -11.26
C GLY A 662 -16.77 -15.90 -10.44
N ILE A 663 -15.84 -16.84 -10.28
CA ILE A 663 -14.56 -16.56 -9.61
C ILE A 663 -13.72 -15.70 -10.55
N TRP A 664 -13.40 -14.48 -10.14
CA TRP A 664 -12.63 -13.53 -10.94
C TRP A 664 -11.18 -13.99 -11.13
N LEU A 665 -10.58 -13.58 -12.24
CA LEU A 665 -9.13 -13.58 -12.45
C LEU A 665 -8.53 -12.29 -11.84
N GLY A 666 -8.46 -12.25 -10.51
CA GLY A 666 -7.73 -11.23 -9.73
C GLY A 666 -6.32 -11.67 -9.34
N VAL A 667 -5.56 -10.82 -8.64
CA VAL A 667 -4.12 -10.97 -8.31
C VAL A 667 -3.78 -12.35 -7.77
N GLY A 668 -4.33 -12.73 -6.61
CA GLY A 668 -3.99 -13.99 -5.95
C GLY A 668 -4.41 -15.22 -6.76
N THR A 669 -5.44 -15.10 -7.59
CA THR A 669 -5.84 -16.18 -8.49
C THR A 669 -4.92 -16.29 -9.71
N SER A 670 -4.41 -15.18 -10.25
CA SER A 670 -3.56 -15.17 -11.46
C SER A 670 -2.34 -16.09 -11.36
N MET A 671 -1.85 -16.28 -10.12
CA MET A 671 -0.75 -17.17 -9.76
C MET A 671 -1.05 -18.65 -9.97
N PHE A 672 -2.32 -19.08 -9.82
CA PHE A 672 -2.68 -20.49 -9.68
C PHE A 672 -2.15 -21.32 -10.84
N ALA A 673 -2.21 -20.78 -12.05
CA ALA A 673 -1.98 -21.55 -13.27
C ALA A 673 -0.51 -21.87 -13.51
N ALA A 674 0.40 -20.89 -13.35
CA ALA A 674 1.85 -21.11 -13.49
C ALA A 674 2.36 -22.15 -12.47
N ILE A 675 1.94 -22.00 -11.21
CA ILE A 675 2.30 -22.89 -10.11
C ILE A 675 1.67 -24.27 -10.31
N ALA A 676 0.38 -24.34 -10.64
CA ALA A 676 -0.30 -25.61 -10.90
C ALA A 676 0.25 -26.33 -12.13
N ILE A 677 0.77 -25.64 -13.16
CA ILE A 677 1.48 -26.26 -14.29
C ILE A 677 2.75 -26.97 -13.80
N GLY A 678 3.55 -26.30 -12.96
CA GLY A 678 4.75 -26.89 -12.35
C GLY A 678 4.45 -28.11 -11.48
N LEU A 679 3.42 -28.03 -10.62
CA LEU A 679 3.00 -29.13 -9.75
C LEU A 679 2.36 -30.30 -10.53
N SER A 680 1.53 -29.99 -11.54
CA SER A 680 0.73 -31.00 -12.25
C SER A 680 1.55 -31.88 -13.21
N VAL A 681 2.68 -31.38 -13.72
CA VAL A 681 3.53 -32.17 -14.63
C VAL A 681 4.25 -33.30 -13.90
N ASP A 682 4.40 -33.22 -12.57
CA ASP A 682 5.01 -34.27 -11.76
C ASP A 682 4.35 -35.64 -11.99
N PHE A 683 3.01 -35.70 -11.90
CA PHE A 683 2.23 -36.90 -12.19
C PHE A 683 2.47 -37.41 -13.62
N ALA A 684 2.60 -36.49 -14.58
CA ALA A 684 2.76 -36.83 -15.98
C ALA A 684 4.16 -37.37 -16.29
N ILE A 685 5.20 -36.77 -15.72
CA ILE A 685 6.61 -37.18 -15.84
C ILE A 685 6.81 -38.56 -15.21
N HIS A 686 6.39 -38.75 -13.95
CA HIS A 686 6.53 -40.04 -13.27
C HIS A 686 5.71 -41.15 -13.96
N THR A 687 4.51 -40.84 -14.48
CA THR A 687 3.72 -41.81 -15.25
C THR A 687 4.42 -42.17 -16.58
N LEU A 688 4.91 -41.18 -17.33
CA LEU A 688 5.61 -41.41 -18.60
C LEU A 688 6.92 -42.19 -18.45
N ASP A 689 7.72 -41.89 -17.43
CA ASP A 689 8.98 -42.59 -17.22
C ASP A 689 8.76 -44.07 -16.87
N ARG A 690 7.74 -44.40 -16.07
CA ARG A 690 7.40 -45.79 -15.75
C ARG A 690 6.69 -46.53 -16.89
N LEU A 691 5.87 -45.85 -17.70
CA LEU A 691 5.39 -46.39 -18.97
C LEU A 691 6.55 -46.73 -19.92
N ARG A 692 7.56 -45.85 -20.01
CA ARG A 692 8.79 -46.07 -20.78
C ARG A 692 9.64 -47.21 -20.21
N GLU A 693 9.77 -47.31 -18.90
CA GLU A 693 10.49 -48.40 -18.22
C GLU A 693 9.81 -49.75 -18.49
N ALA A 694 8.48 -49.82 -18.46
CA ALA A 694 7.71 -51.02 -18.77
C ALA A 694 7.74 -51.40 -20.26
N MET A 695 7.69 -50.41 -21.16
CA MET A 695 7.73 -50.63 -22.60
C MET A 695 9.12 -51.01 -23.13
N SER A 696 10.20 -50.50 -22.53
CA SER A 696 11.58 -50.78 -22.96
C SER A 696 12.18 -52.10 -22.43
N LYS A 697 11.55 -52.76 -21.45
CA LYS A 697 11.98 -54.08 -20.96
C LYS A 697 11.83 -55.18 -22.04
N PRO A 698 12.84 -56.01 -22.31
CA PRO A 698 12.68 -57.19 -23.17
C PRO A 698 11.73 -58.22 -22.54
N GLY A 699 10.88 -58.88 -23.33
CA GLY A 699 9.98 -59.93 -22.83
C GLY A 699 8.74 -60.17 -23.71
N HIS A 700 8.04 -61.28 -23.44
CA HIS A 700 6.91 -61.78 -24.25
C HIS A 700 5.55 -61.12 -23.93
N LEU A 701 5.47 -60.23 -22.94
CA LEU A 701 4.21 -59.56 -22.56
C LEU A 701 3.77 -58.55 -23.63
N SER A 702 2.47 -58.52 -23.91
CA SER A 702 1.84 -57.52 -24.79
C SER A 702 1.91 -56.10 -24.21
N PRO A 703 1.79 -55.03 -25.02
CA PRO A 703 1.80 -53.64 -24.53
C PRO A 703 0.81 -53.37 -23.39
N GLY A 704 -0.42 -53.89 -23.49
CA GLY A 704 -1.43 -53.73 -22.42
C GLY A 704 -1.02 -54.42 -21.11
N GLN A 705 -0.42 -55.61 -21.17
CA GLN A 705 0.10 -56.31 -19.99
C GLN A 705 1.33 -55.62 -19.37
N ARG A 706 2.19 -55.02 -20.20
CA ARG A 706 3.33 -54.20 -19.74
C ARG A 706 2.85 -52.96 -19.01
N ILE A 707 1.87 -52.25 -19.56
CA ILE A 707 1.29 -51.04 -18.96
C ILE A 707 0.52 -51.38 -17.67
N ALA A 708 -0.13 -52.54 -17.59
CA ALA A 708 -0.88 -52.97 -16.40
C ALA A 708 -0.04 -53.02 -15.11
N THR A 709 1.25 -53.33 -15.17
CA THR A 709 2.11 -53.43 -13.98
C THR A 709 2.48 -52.06 -13.38
N VAL A 710 2.41 -50.98 -14.16
CA VAL A 710 2.69 -49.60 -13.70
C VAL A 710 1.64 -49.14 -12.67
N PHE A 711 0.38 -49.54 -12.82
CA PHE A 711 -0.69 -49.10 -11.91
C PHE A 711 -0.62 -49.76 -10.53
N SER A 712 -0.02 -50.95 -10.40
CA SER A 712 0.10 -51.68 -9.13
C SER A 712 1.09 -51.05 -8.15
N SER A 713 2.24 -50.55 -8.63
CA SER A 713 3.25 -49.87 -7.82
C SER A 713 3.15 -48.35 -7.94
N THR A 714 3.48 -47.79 -9.11
CA THR A 714 3.56 -46.34 -9.34
C THR A 714 2.24 -45.64 -9.03
N GLY A 715 1.10 -46.27 -9.34
CA GLY A 715 -0.23 -45.75 -9.01
C GLY A 715 -0.46 -45.52 -7.51
N ARG A 716 0.21 -46.26 -6.61
CA ARG A 716 0.16 -46.02 -5.15
C ARG A 716 0.96 -44.77 -4.77
N ALA A 717 2.19 -44.64 -5.27
CA ALA A 717 3.05 -43.50 -4.96
C ALA A 717 2.41 -42.18 -5.44
N LEU A 718 1.91 -42.16 -6.68
CA LEU A 718 1.20 -41.02 -7.26
C LEU A 718 -0.07 -40.65 -6.48
N TRP A 719 -0.81 -41.64 -5.95
CA TRP A 719 -2.00 -41.37 -5.13
C TRP A 719 -1.65 -40.72 -3.78
N PHE A 720 -0.60 -41.16 -3.10
CA PHE A 720 -0.17 -40.52 -1.85
C PHE A 720 0.48 -39.14 -2.08
N ASN A 721 1.16 -38.95 -3.22
CA ASN A 721 1.65 -37.66 -3.67
C ASN A 721 0.47 -36.68 -3.93
N LEU A 722 -0.54 -37.09 -4.71
CA LEU A 722 -1.80 -36.33 -4.86
C LEU A 722 -2.40 -35.99 -3.50
N LEU A 723 -2.51 -36.95 -2.58
CA LEU A 723 -3.12 -36.72 -1.27
C LEU A 723 -2.31 -35.72 -0.42
N ALA A 724 -0.98 -35.75 -0.51
CA ALA A 724 -0.10 -34.79 0.16
C ALA A 724 -0.25 -33.37 -0.42
N VAL A 725 -0.18 -33.22 -1.75
CA VAL A 725 -0.26 -31.91 -2.40
C VAL A 725 -1.67 -31.33 -2.30
N ALA A 726 -2.72 -32.09 -2.63
CA ALA A 726 -4.10 -31.60 -2.61
C ALA A 726 -4.61 -31.27 -1.21
N LEU A 727 -4.24 -32.04 -0.16
CA LEU A 727 -4.58 -31.67 1.22
C LEU A 727 -3.67 -30.55 1.75
N GLY A 728 -2.41 -30.48 1.31
CA GLY A 728 -1.50 -29.37 1.62
C GLY A 728 -2.07 -28.04 1.13
N PHE A 729 -2.38 -27.92 -0.16
CA PHE A 729 -3.07 -26.74 -0.71
C PHE A 729 -4.49 -26.57 -0.14
N GLY A 730 -5.17 -27.67 0.22
CA GLY A 730 -6.45 -27.64 0.93
C GLY A 730 -6.42 -26.95 2.29
N VAL A 731 -5.26 -26.83 2.94
CA VAL A 731 -5.12 -26.03 4.18
C VAL A 731 -5.36 -24.54 3.92
N LEU A 732 -4.92 -24.02 2.76
CA LEU A 732 -5.13 -22.62 2.40
C LEU A 732 -6.61 -22.27 2.23
N MET A 733 -7.49 -23.25 1.97
CA MET A 733 -8.95 -23.07 1.99
C MET A 733 -9.52 -22.74 3.37
N THR A 734 -8.69 -22.69 4.42
CA THR A 734 -9.07 -22.28 5.79
C THR A 734 -8.36 -21.00 6.27
N SER A 735 -7.65 -20.33 5.35
CA SER A 735 -6.99 -19.03 5.53
C SER A 735 -8.02 -17.93 5.79
N GLN A 736 -7.71 -17.00 6.68
CA GLN A 736 -8.44 -15.72 6.80
C GLN A 736 -8.08 -14.77 5.65
N VAL A 737 -6.86 -14.86 5.10
CA VAL A 737 -6.43 -14.11 3.91
C VAL A 737 -7.21 -14.60 2.68
N PRO A 738 -8.18 -13.84 2.12
CA PRO A 738 -9.12 -14.40 1.14
C PRO A 738 -8.52 -14.77 -0.22
N PRO A 739 -7.55 -14.02 -0.79
CA PRO A 739 -6.84 -14.44 -1.99
C PRO A 739 -6.18 -15.82 -1.87
N LEU A 740 -5.69 -16.20 -0.67
CA LEU A 740 -5.10 -17.52 -0.43
C LEU A 740 -6.14 -18.65 -0.39
N MET A 741 -7.36 -18.39 0.08
CA MET A 741 -8.46 -19.36 0.05
C MET A 741 -8.79 -19.78 -1.39
N ASN A 742 -8.99 -18.80 -2.28
CA ASN A 742 -9.28 -19.06 -3.69
C ASN A 742 -8.09 -19.71 -4.41
N PHE A 743 -6.88 -19.18 -4.23
CA PHE A 743 -5.65 -19.77 -4.77
C PHE A 743 -5.47 -21.24 -4.37
N GLY A 744 -5.62 -21.56 -3.08
CA GLY A 744 -5.51 -22.92 -2.54
C GLY A 744 -6.51 -23.90 -3.15
N MET A 745 -7.78 -23.49 -3.26
CA MET A 745 -8.83 -24.28 -3.92
C MET A 745 -8.49 -24.56 -5.40
N LEU A 746 -8.07 -23.54 -6.14
CA LEU A 746 -7.79 -23.65 -7.58
C LEU A 746 -6.60 -24.58 -7.85
N VAL A 747 -5.52 -24.48 -7.06
CA VAL A 747 -4.37 -25.39 -7.18
C VAL A 747 -4.73 -26.82 -6.77
N ALA A 748 -5.39 -27.02 -5.62
CA ALA A 748 -5.77 -28.36 -5.16
C ALA A 748 -6.70 -29.08 -6.15
N LEU A 749 -7.63 -28.35 -6.78
CA LEU A 749 -8.48 -28.88 -7.84
C LEU A 749 -7.68 -29.18 -9.13
N SER A 750 -6.76 -28.30 -9.55
CA SER A 750 -5.95 -28.51 -10.75
C SER A 750 -5.07 -29.76 -10.64
N VAL A 751 -4.36 -29.90 -9.51
CA VAL A 751 -3.52 -31.06 -9.16
C VAL A 751 -4.37 -32.35 -9.17
N SER A 752 -5.59 -32.30 -8.64
CA SER A 752 -6.52 -33.43 -8.64
C SER A 752 -6.98 -33.84 -10.05
N VAL A 753 -7.33 -32.87 -10.91
CA VAL A 753 -7.70 -33.14 -12.30
C VAL A 753 -6.50 -33.64 -13.11
N ALA A 754 -5.30 -33.08 -12.88
CA ALA A 754 -4.07 -33.48 -13.55
C ALA A 754 -3.64 -34.92 -13.22
N PHE A 755 -3.79 -35.37 -11.96
CA PHE A 755 -3.55 -36.76 -11.59
C PHE A 755 -4.49 -37.72 -12.35
N VAL A 756 -5.80 -37.42 -12.36
CA VAL A 756 -6.81 -38.25 -13.04
C VAL A 756 -6.55 -38.26 -14.56
N ALA A 757 -6.28 -37.10 -15.15
CA ALA A 757 -5.93 -36.97 -16.56
C ALA A 757 -4.62 -37.72 -16.89
N SER A 758 -3.61 -37.67 -16.03
CA SER A 758 -2.33 -38.37 -16.26
C SER A 758 -2.52 -39.89 -16.27
N LEU A 759 -3.22 -40.45 -15.28
CA LEU A 759 -3.46 -41.90 -15.21
C LEU A 759 -4.44 -42.42 -16.27
N LEU A 760 -5.34 -41.60 -16.80
CA LEU A 760 -6.26 -42.00 -17.86
C LEU A 760 -5.69 -41.80 -19.27
N LEU A 761 -5.09 -40.63 -19.55
CA LEU A 761 -4.66 -40.24 -20.90
C LEU A 761 -3.32 -40.84 -21.30
N LEU A 762 -2.29 -40.76 -20.45
CA LEU A 762 -0.94 -41.17 -20.83
C LEU A 762 -0.87 -42.65 -21.26
N PRO A 763 -1.52 -43.60 -20.56
CA PRO A 763 -1.54 -45.00 -21.01
C PRO A 763 -2.43 -45.19 -22.25
N ALA A 764 -3.55 -44.48 -22.38
CA ALA A 764 -4.43 -44.54 -23.55
C ALA A 764 -3.75 -44.01 -24.82
N ILE A 765 -3.03 -42.87 -24.74
CA ILE A 765 -2.18 -42.36 -25.82
C ILE A 765 -1.09 -43.40 -26.15
N THR A 766 -0.39 -43.92 -25.15
CA THR A 766 0.70 -44.89 -25.34
C THR A 766 0.23 -46.16 -26.08
N LEU A 767 -0.97 -46.69 -25.74
CA LEU A 767 -1.58 -47.82 -26.44
C LEU A 767 -1.94 -47.51 -27.90
N VAL A 768 -2.46 -46.31 -28.17
CA VAL A 768 -3.01 -45.92 -29.47
C VAL A 768 -1.93 -45.43 -30.45
N SER A 769 -0.89 -44.73 -29.99
CA SER A 769 0.14 -44.12 -30.87
C SER A 769 1.52 -44.77 -30.79
N GLN A 770 1.80 -45.60 -29.76
CA GLN A 770 3.05 -46.36 -29.56
C GLN A 770 4.35 -45.60 -29.97
N PRO A 771 4.60 -44.41 -29.38
CA PRO A 771 5.60 -43.48 -29.89
C PRO A 771 7.04 -43.97 -29.65
N ALA A 772 7.91 -43.80 -30.66
CA ALA A 772 9.23 -44.43 -30.73
C ALA A 772 10.17 -44.16 -29.53
N PHE A 773 10.00 -43.06 -28.79
CA PHE A 773 10.82 -42.78 -27.59
C PHE A 773 10.59 -43.76 -26.44
N MET A 774 9.44 -44.46 -26.44
CA MET A 774 9.11 -45.55 -25.50
C MET A 774 9.94 -46.81 -25.74
N VAL A 775 10.46 -46.99 -26.96
CA VAL A 775 11.17 -48.21 -27.40
C VAL A 775 12.69 -47.98 -27.56
N GLY A 776 13.13 -46.72 -27.62
CA GLY A 776 14.48 -46.32 -27.19
C GLY A 776 15.50 -46.01 -28.31
N LYS A 777 15.45 -44.78 -28.85
CA LYS A 777 16.62 -44.08 -29.40
C LYS A 777 16.61 -42.61 -28.94
N PRO A 778 17.71 -42.06 -28.40
CA PRO A 778 17.77 -40.66 -27.93
C PRO A 778 18.10 -39.67 -29.05
N GLY A 779 17.48 -38.50 -29.06
CA GLY A 779 17.85 -37.37 -29.91
C GLY A 779 19.16 -36.67 -29.50
N SER A 780 19.72 -35.87 -30.40
CA SER A 780 20.95 -35.08 -30.19
C SER A 780 20.67 -33.75 -29.49
N PHE A 781 21.57 -33.36 -28.56
CA PHE A 781 21.37 -32.24 -27.60
C PHE A 781 22.10 -30.95 -27.99
N MET A 782 23.07 -30.98 -28.92
CA MET A 782 24.05 -29.90 -29.11
C MET A 782 23.53 -28.58 -29.73
N LYS A 783 22.24 -28.45 -30.07
CA LYS A 783 21.70 -27.23 -30.73
C LYS A 783 20.95 -26.25 -29.81
N THR A 784 20.70 -26.59 -28.55
CA THR A 784 19.71 -25.85 -27.74
C THR A 784 20.30 -25.07 -26.54
N GLY A 785 21.54 -25.35 -26.12
CA GLY A 785 22.08 -24.82 -24.86
C GLY A 785 22.82 -23.47 -24.92
N LEU A 786 23.14 -22.97 -26.12
CA LEU A 786 24.18 -21.94 -26.30
C LEU A 786 23.65 -20.48 -26.31
N ILE A 787 22.37 -20.26 -26.06
CA ILE A 787 21.71 -18.93 -26.10
C ILE A 787 21.42 -18.38 -24.69
N LEU A 788 21.43 -19.24 -23.66
CA LEU A 788 20.89 -18.95 -22.32
C LEU A 788 21.91 -18.48 -21.25
N LEU A 789 23.12 -18.10 -21.65
CA LEU A 789 24.26 -17.89 -20.73
C LEU A 789 24.87 -16.47 -20.81
N ALA A 790 24.12 -15.49 -21.32
CA ALA A 790 24.63 -14.17 -21.68
C ALA A 790 24.14 -12.99 -20.79
N LEU A 791 23.37 -13.24 -19.72
CA LEU A 791 22.74 -12.20 -18.91
C LEU A 791 22.82 -12.49 -17.40
N MET A 792 23.77 -11.84 -16.69
CA MET A 792 23.69 -11.34 -15.29
C MET A 792 25.08 -10.93 -14.76
N GLY A 793 25.19 -9.81 -14.02
CA GLY A 793 26.37 -9.52 -13.18
C GLY A 793 26.53 -8.11 -12.57
N ALA A 794 26.25 -7.97 -11.26
CA ALA A 794 26.83 -7.06 -10.21
C ALA A 794 26.82 -5.50 -10.44
N ALA A 795 27.05 -4.53 -9.50
CA ALA A 795 27.39 -4.41 -8.05
C ALA A 795 27.27 -2.90 -7.57
N VAL A 796 27.43 -2.37 -6.32
CA VAL A 796 27.25 -2.76 -4.87
C VAL A 796 27.69 -1.60 -3.88
N LEU A 797 26.82 -1.14 -2.93
CA LEU A 797 27.09 -0.33 -1.67
C LEU A 797 27.74 1.10 -1.81
N THR A 798 27.88 2.07 -0.85
CA THR A 798 27.49 2.44 0.57
C THR A 798 27.59 4.02 0.79
N SER A 799 27.54 4.77 1.92
CA SER A 799 27.96 4.58 3.36
C SER A 799 27.28 5.48 4.47
N LYS A 800 27.97 6.48 5.11
CA LYS A 800 27.73 7.07 6.49
C LYS A 800 28.42 8.46 6.73
N ALA A 801 28.31 9.24 7.85
CA ALA A 801 27.33 9.55 8.94
C ALA A 801 27.94 10.56 10.00
N PHE A 802 27.23 10.88 11.12
CA PHE A 802 27.65 11.55 12.42
C PHE A 802 27.39 13.07 12.70
N ALA A 803 27.51 13.49 13.99
CA ALA A 803 27.05 14.76 14.62
C ALA A 803 27.79 15.13 15.97
N LEU A 804 27.49 16.28 16.67
CA LEU A 804 27.84 16.60 18.09
C LEU A 804 27.15 17.89 18.71
N GLU A 805 27.50 18.34 19.94
CA GLU A 805 26.62 18.97 21.01
C GLU A 805 26.70 20.51 21.34
N LYS A 806 26.18 20.96 22.54
CA LYS A 806 25.65 22.31 22.93
C LYS A 806 25.89 22.79 24.42
N ALA A 807 25.63 24.10 24.72
CA ALA A 807 25.89 24.95 25.94
C ALA A 807 24.86 25.13 27.14
N PRO A 808 24.62 26.35 27.74
CA PRO A 808 24.32 26.55 29.20
C PRO A 808 22.96 27.22 29.66
N THR A 809 22.89 28.44 30.28
CA THR A 809 21.78 29.00 31.14
C THR A 809 21.16 30.40 30.79
N ALA A 810 19.90 30.70 31.19
CA ALA A 810 18.95 31.53 30.39
C ALA A 810 18.67 33.00 30.67
N ARG A 811 18.39 33.33 31.94
CA ARG A 811 17.41 34.39 32.25
C ARG A 811 17.86 35.79 31.81
N GLU A 812 19.17 35.92 31.66
CA GLU A 812 19.94 37.07 31.23
C GLU A 812 19.64 37.46 29.76
N ILE A 813 19.31 36.48 28.91
CA ILE A 813 19.25 36.65 27.45
C ILE A 813 17.96 37.31 26.98
N ILE A 814 16.79 36.94 27.55
CA ILE A 814 15.50 37.55 27.18
C ILE A 814 15.40 39.00 27.64
N GLN A 815 15.99 39.30 28.80
CA GLN A 815 16.02 40.66 29.33
C GLN A 815 16.79 41.61 28.39
N LEU A 816 17.91 41.15 27.83
CA LEU A 816 18.67 41.89 26.82
C LEU A 816 17.91 41.94 25.48
N MET A 817 17.29 40.83 25.07
CA MET A 817 16.53 40.72 23.82
C MET A 817 15.37 41.73 23.69
N ASN A 818 14.61 41.94 24.76
CA ASN A 818 13.45 42.84 24.72
C ASN A 818 13.83 44.33 24.79
N SER A 819 15.04 44.66 25.26
CA SER A 819 15.50 46.04 25.48
C SER A 819 15.91 46.81 24.21
N ARG A 820 15.87 46.16 23.03
CA ARG A 820 16.23 46.77 21.73
C ARG A 820 15.28 47.90 21.30
N PRO A 821 15.77 48.96 20.64
CA PRO A 821 14.93 50.02 20.08
C PRO A 821 14.13 49.57 18.83
N GLU A 822 13.00 50.22 18.55
CA GLU A 822 12.09 49.91 17.42
C GLU A 822 11.79 51.10 16.49
N GLY A 823 12.18 52.33 16.85
CA GLY A 823 11.83 53.56 16.10
C GLY A 823 10.39 54.04 16.34
N VAL A 824 10.12 55.33 16.12
CA VAL A 824 8.81 55.97 16.37
C VAL A 824 7.87 55.87 15.15
N SER A 825 8.44 55.96 13.95
CA SER A 825 7.82 55.62 12.67
C SER A 825 8.71 54.62 11.93
N VAL A 826 8.19 54.01 10.88
CA VAL A 826 8.98 53.30 9.85
C VAL A 826 8.17 53.24 8.54
N GLN A 827 8.86 53.36 7.42
CA GLN A 827 8.39 52.93 6.11
C GLN A 827 9.28 51.77 5.66
N ARG A 828 8.71 50.72 5.06
CA ARG A 828 9.47 49.61 4.46
C ARG A 828 8.68 48.92 3.37
N ASP A 829 9.38 48.42 2.36
CA ASP A 829 8.81 47.46 1.41
C ASP A 829 9.07 46.03 1.90
N MET A 830 8.14 45.13 1.63
CA MET A 830 8.20 43.72 2.02
C MET A 830 8.02 42.86 0.77
N LEU A 831 9.01 42.00 0.49
CA LEU A 831 8.81 40.83 -0.37
C LEU A 831 8.48 39.65 0.54
N ILE A 832 7.28 39.10 0.39
CA ILE A 832 6.80 37.91 1.10
C ILE A 832 6.88 36.74 0.12
N THR A 833 7.83 35.85 0.34
CA THR A 833 8.08 34.64 -0.43
C THR A 833 7.51 33.45 0.34
N LEU A 834 6.29 33.02 -0.03
CA LEU A 834 5.62 31.83 0.48
C LEU A 834 6.17 30.59 -0.24
N THR A 835 6.30 29.47 0.46
CA THR A 835 6.84 28.22 -0.09
C THR A 835 6.14 27.02 0.55
N ASP A 836 5.51 26.16 -0.25
CA ASP A 836 4.85 24.97 0.28
C ASP A 836 5.82 23.86 0.75
N GLN A 837 5.23 22.77 1.27
CA GLN A 837 5.95 21.55 1.65
C GLN A 837 6.73 20.94 0.47
N GLY A 838 6.18 21.01 -0.76
CA GLY A 838 6.81 20.54 -2.00
C GLY A 838 7.94 21.44 -2.53
N GLY A 839 8.03 22.69 -2.06
CA GLY A 839 9.05 23.66 -2.44
C GLY A 839 8.66 24.61 -3.57
N ASN A 840 7.39 24.66 -3.99
CA ASN A 840 6.93 25.66 -4.96
C ASN A 840 6.81 27.03 -4.29
N ILE A 841 7.15 28.11 -5.01
CA ILE A 841 7.28 29.46 -4.44
C ILE A 841 6.21 30.41 -5.00
N ARG A 842 5.51 31.15 -4.12
CA ARG A 842 4.70 32.33 -4.47
C ARG A 842 5.34 33.59 -3.88
N GLU A 843 5.37 34.69 -4.64
CA GLU A 843 5.90 35.98 -4.17
C GLU A 843 4.84 37.08 -4.20
N GLU A 844 4.73 37.81 -3.09
CA GLU A 844 3.85 38.95 -2.89
C GLU A 844 4.69 40.16 -2.47
N GLN A 845 4.39 41.33 -3.01
CA GLN A 845 5.08 42.58 -2.65
C GLN A 845 4.09 43.52 -1.98
N THR A 846 4.50 44.11 -0.86
CA THR A 846 3.70 45.10 -0.14
C THR A 846 4.56 46.30 0.28
N ARG A 847 3.92 47.45 0.49
CA ARG A 847 4.49 48.62 1.16
C ARG A 847 3.84 48.81 2.51
N ALA A 848 4.63 48.80 3.56
CA ALA A 848 4.20 48.89 4.95
C ALA A 848 4.62 50.22 5.58
N PHE A 849 3.70 50.81 6.35
CA PHE A 849 3.94 51.99 7.16
C PHE A 849 3.49 51.71 8.60
N ARG A 850 4.31 52.03 9.60
CA ARG A 850 3.95 51.92 11.02
C ARG A 850 4.34 53.18 11.77
N ARG A 851 3.44 53.70 12.62
CA ARG A 851 3.67 54.86 13.49
C ARG A 851 3.01 54.65 14.86
N TYR A 852 3.71 55.06 15.93
CA TYR A 852 3.13 55.14 17.27
C TYR A 852 2.33 56.44 17.45
N PHE A 853 1.16 56.31 18.08
CA PHE A 853 0.27 57.40 18.49
C PHE A 853 -0.02 57.21 19.99
N ASP A 854 0.80 57.85 20.83
CA ASP A 854 0.90 57.53 22.25
C ASP A 854 1.12 56.01 22.44
N ASP A 855 0.33 55.34 23.29
CA ASP A 855 0.42 53.89 23.55
C ASP A 855 -0.23 53.01 22.45
N ILE A 856 -0.65 53.59 21.31
CA ILE A 856 -1.29 52.87 20.20
C ILE A 856 -0.29 52.69 19.05
N LYS A 857 0.07 51.45 18.73
CA LYS A 857 0.81 51.12 17.50
C LYS A 857 -0.19 51.10 16.34
N LYS A 858 0.08 51.81 15.25
CA LYS A 858 -0.76 51.74 14.05
C LYS A 858 0.08 51.28 12.87
N THR A 859 -0.45 50.31 12.12
CA THR A 859 0.24 49.69 10.99
C THR A 859 -0.72 49.63 9.81
N VAL A 860 -0.26 50.06 8.62
CA VAL A 860 -1.01 49.96 7.36
C VAL A 860 -0.12 49.37 6.28
N ILE A 861 -0.65 48.40 5.53
CA ILE A 861 0.05 47.60 4.54
C ILE A 861 -0.73 47.65 3.23
N PHE A 862 -0.06 47.97 2.13
CA PHE A 862 -0.65 48.04 0.79
C PHE A 862 0.02 47.01 -0.13
N TYR A 863 -0.76 46.09 -0.70
CA TYR A 863 -0.26 45.14 -1.69
C TYR A 863 0.02 45.85 -3.01
N THR A 864 1.21 45.60 -3.57
CA THR A 864 1.68 46.19 -4.85
C THR A 864 1.85 45.14 -5.94
N GLN A 865 2.17 43.88 -5.60
CA GLN A 865 2.19 42.72 -6.51
C GLN A 865 1.75 41.44 -5.75
N PRO A 866 1.20 40.42 -6.43
CA PRO A 866 0.83 40.35 -7.84
C PRO A 866 -0.35 41.27 -8.22
N ALA A 867 -0.57 41.45 -9.52
CA ALA A 867 -1.54 42.43 -10.05
C ALA A 867 -3.01 42.11 -9.70
N THR A 868 -3.29 40.86 -9.35
CA THR A 868 -4.58 40.32 -8.89
C THR A 868 -5.03 40.89 -7.53
N VAL A 869 -4.09 41.10 -6.62
CA VAL A 869 -4.30 41.65 -5.27
C VAL A 869 -3.78 43.08 -5.12
N ALA A 870 -3.08 43.62 -6.11
CA ALA A 870 -2.54 44.98 -6.09
C ALA A 870 -3.60 46.05 -5.78
N GLY A 871 -3.27 46.97 -4.87
CA GLY A 871 -4.20 47.97 -4.34
C GLY A 871 -5.06 47.48 -3.17
N THR A 872 -5.00 46.18 -2.80
CA THR A 872 -5.54 45.69 -1.53
C THR A 872 -4.79 46.34 -0.37
N ALA A 873 -5.52 46.75 0.67
CA ALA A 873 -4.93 47.46 1.80
C ALA A 873 -5.47 46.94 3.13
N PHE A 874 -4.58 46.69 4.08
CA PHE A 874 -4.86 46.25 5.45
C PHE A 874 -4.44 47.34 6.44
N LEU A 875 -5.25 47.59 7.47
CA LEU A 875 -5.00 48.56 8.54
C LEU A 875 -5.33 47.92 9.89
N THR A 876 -4.38 47.98 10.84
CA THR A 876 -4.58 47.60 12.23
C THR A 876 -4.22 48.76 13.19
N TRP A 877 -5.00 48.89 14.25
CA TRP A 877 -4.71 49.75 15.41
C TRP A 877 -4.50 48.85 16.63
N ASP A 878 -3.23 48.64 16.99
CA ASP A 878 -2.82 47.70 18.03
C ASP A 878 -2.75 48.41 19.40
N TYR A 879 -3.45 47.85 20.40
CA TYR A 879 -3.54 48.42 21.75
C TYR A 879 -2.56 47.76 22.73
N ALA A 880 -2.02 48.58 23.63
CA ALA A 880 -1.12 48.13 24.70
C ALA A 880 -1.83 47.43 25.89
N ASN A 881 -3.17 47.47 25.96
CA ASN A 881 -3.96 46.79 27.00
C ASN A 881 -4.40 45.40 26.49
N PRO A 882 -3.95 44.28 27.07
CA PRO A 882 -4.35 42.94 26.63
C PRO A 882 -5.86 42.63 26.76
N ALA A 883 -6.59 43.40 27.57
CA ALA A 883 -8.03 43.25 27.74
C ALA A 883 -8.87 44.09 26.74
N ARG A 884 -8.26 44.50 25.61
CA ARG A 884 -8.94 45.19 24.50
C ARG A 884 -8.50 44.59 23.17
N GLU A 885 -9.47 44.20 22.35
CA GLU A 885 -9.28 43.81 20.95
C GLU A 885 -8.67 44.94 20.09
N ASP A 886 -7.78 44.56 19.17
CA ASP A 886 -7.21 45.45 18.16
C ASP A 886 -8.24 45.74 17.05
N ASP A 887 -8.26 46.98 16.54
CA ASP A 887 -9.22 47.37 15.50
C ASP A 887 -8.62 47.14 14.09
N GLN A 888 -9.17 46.18 13.33
CA GLN A 888 -8.65 45.75 12.01
C GLN A 888 -9.61 45.98 10.83
N TRP A 889 -9.07 46.34 9.66
CA TRP A 889 -9.82 46.53 8.40
C TRP A 889 -9.04 46.06 7.17
N LEU A 890 -9.78 45.52 6.20
CA LEU A 890 -9.29 45.11 4.88
C LEU A 890 -10.09 45.81 3.77
N TYR A 891 -9.41 46.30 2.73
CA TYR A 891 -10.01 46.91 1.54
C TYR A 891 -9.73 46.07 0.30
N LEU A 892 -10.79 45.63 -0.38
CA LEU A 892 -10.73 44.78 -1.56
C LEU A 892 -11.12 45.59 -2.81
N PRO A 893 -10.17 45.93 -3.72
CA PRO A 893 -10.42 46.81 -4.86
C PRO A 893 -11.52 46.35 -5.82
N ALA A 894 -11.68 45.03 -6.03
CA ALA A 894 -12.71 44.48 -6.91
C ALA A 894 -14.13 44.74 -6.36
N LEU A 895 -14.30 44.59 -5.04
CA LEU A 895 -15.56 44.88 -4.34
C LEU A 895 -15.77 46.38 -4.06
N ARG A 896 -14.69 47.19 -4.06
CA ARG A 896 -14.67 48.61 -3.65
C ARG A 896 -15.18 48.87 -2.22
N LYS A 897 -15.33 47.80 -1.42
CA LYS A 897 -15.77 47.81 -0.01
C LYS A 897 -14.53 47.81 0.89
N VAL A 898 -14.54 48.66 1.93
CA VAL A 898 -13.73 48.43 3.14
C VAL A 898 -14.60 47.55 4.03
N ARG A 899 -14.06 46.42 4.48
CA ARG A 899 -14.67 45.55 5.49
C ARG A 899 -13.87 45.70 6.78
N ARG A 900 -14.55 45.70 7.94
CA ARG A 900 -13.90 45.37 9.22
C ARG A 900 -13.76 43.85 9.22
N ILE A 901 -12.61 43.33 9.62
CA ILE A 901 -12.48 41.91 9.98
C ILE A 901 -12.52 41.81 11.50
N SER A 902 -12.89 40.66 12.04
CA SER A 902 -12.78 40.41 13.47
C SER A 902 -11.33 40.58 13.93
N ALA A 903 -11.12 40.92 15.20
CA ALA A 903 -9.80 40.78 15.78
C ALA A 903 -9.48 39.28 15.86
N SER A 904 -8.60 38.81 14.98
CA SER A 904 -8.03 37.46 15.01
C SER A 904 -7.41 37.17 16.38
N ASP A 905 -7.45 35.92 16.82
CA ASP A 905 -6.79 35.50 18.06
C ASP A 905 -5.27 35.72 17.92
N ARG A 906 -4.55 35.96 19.02
CA ARG A 906 -3.11 36.32 18.95
C ARG A 906 -2.25 35.21 18.31
N GLY A 907 -2.74 33.97 18.36
CA GLY A 907 -2.17 32.77 17.72
C GLY A 907 -2.57 32.54 16.25
N ASP A 908 -3.46 33.33 15.66
CA ASP A 908 -3.91 33.13 14.28
C ASP A 908 -2.85 33.52 13.25
N TYR A 909 -2.84 32.85 12.11
CA TYR A 909 -1.92 33.11 11.00
C TYR A 909 -2.21 34.44 10.27
N PHE A 910 -1.19 35.27 10.09
CA PHE A 910 -1.32 36.59 9.49
C PHE A 910 -1.44 36.48 7.96
N LEU A 911 -2.63 36.76 7.42
CA LEU A 911 -2.92 36.89 5.99
C LEU A 911 -2.32 35.77 5.11
N GLY A 912 -2.46 34.51 5.54
CA GLY A 912 -1.95 33.34 4.82
C GLY A 912 -0.44 33.09 4.95
N THR A 913 0.24 33.73 5.90
CA THR A 913 1.65 33.47 6.23
C THR A 913 1.81 32.60 7.48
N ASP A 914 2.95 31.92 7.63
CA ASP A 914 3.25 31.11 8.85
C ASP A 914 3.54 31.96 10.09
N PHE A 915 3.58 33.29 9.99
CA PHE A 915 3.74 34.19 11.13
C PHE A 915 2.38 34.50 11.73
N THR A 916 2.25 34.53 13.07
CA THR A 916 0.97 34.91 13.69
C THR A 916 0.81 36.42 13.84
N TYR A 917 -0.41 36.88 14.07
CA TYR A 917 -0.68 38.30 14.36
C TYR A 917 0.19 38.82 15.53
N GLU A 918 0.43 38.02 16.58
CA GLU A 918 1.35 38.39 17.66
C GLU A 918 2.81 38.56 17.18
N GLU A 919 3.32 37.69 16.31
CA GLU A 919 4.71 37.77 15.82
C GLU A 919 4.93 39.02 14.95
N ILE A 920 3.97 39.33 14.08
CA ILE A 920 3.97 40.55 13.26
C ILE A 920 3.80 41.81 14.14
N LYS A 921 2.98 41.73 15.20
CA LYS A 921 2.78 42.81 16.18
C LYS A 921 4.03 43.07 17.05
N LYS A 922 4.78 42.03 17.44
CA LYS A 922 5.92 42.11 18.38
C LYS A 922 7.32 42.19 17.74
N GLU A 923 7.46 42.00 16.42
CA GLU A 923 8.68 42.25 15.64
C GLU A 923 9.98 41.69 16.28
N SER A 924 10.03 40.36 16.42
CA SER A 924 11.15 39.61 17.03
C SER A 924 11.40 39.89 18.53
N LYS A 925 10.37 40.28 19.29
CA LYS A 925 10.35 40.34 20.77
C LYS A 925 9.27 39.42 21.35
N ILE A 926 9.27 39.24 22.67
CA ILE A 926 8.28 38.44 23.40
C ILE A 926 7.72 39.23 24.59
N ALA A 927 6.43 39.09 24.93
CA ALA A 927 5.91 39.60 26.19
C ALA A 927 6.54 38.82 27.36
N ALA A 928 7.31 39.48 28.24
CA ALA A 928 8.04 38.79 29.31
C ALA A 928 7.13 38.36 30.48
N GLU A 929 5.98 39.01 30.57
CA GLU A 929 4.86 38.78 31.47
C GLU A 929 4.02 37.54 31.10
N ASP A 930 3.98 37.17 29.81
CA ASP A 930 3.18 36.03 29.32
C ASP A 930 3.89 34.67 29.53
N TYR A 931 5.19 34.62 29.89
CA TYR A 931 6.01 33.39 29.89
C TYR A 931 6.94 33.20 31.12
N HIS A 932 7.29 31.94 31.38
CA HIS A 932 8.37 31.47 32.27
C HIS A 932 9.58 31.00 31.43
N PHE A 933 10.83 31.28 31.86
CA PHE A 933 12.03 31.08 31.02
C PHE A 933 13.10 30.13 31.61
N ALA A 934 13.70 29.29 30.76
CA ALA A 934 14.83 28.36 31.04
C ALA A 934 15.80 28.27 29.83
N LEU A 935 17.01 27.67 29.94
CA LEU A 935 17.94 27.49 28.80
C LEU A 935 18.43 26.05 28.71
N LEU A 936 18.78 25.65 27.50
CA LEU A 936 19.25 24.30 27.17
C LEU A 936 20.47 24.30 26.19
N GLY A 937 21.19 25.41 25.98
CA GLY A 937 22.28 25.49 24.96
C GLY A 937 22.87 26.89 24.71
N GLU A 938 24.18 27.04 24.46
CA GLU A 938 24.74 27.35 23.13
C GLU A 938 24.21 26.45 22.01
N GLU A 939 23.93 27.01 20.85
CA GLU A 939 24.59 26.53 19.63
C GLU A 939 25.20 27.70 18.84
N HIS A 940 25.89 27.36 17.75
CA HIS A 940 26.18 28.32 16.69
C HIS A 940 25.10 28.22 15.62
N VAL A 941 24.31 29.29 15.41
CA VAL A 941 23.39 29.43 14.27
C VAL A 941 24.09 30.29 13.22
N ASP A 942 24.23 29.79 11.99
CA ASP A 942 24.91 30.45 10.88
C ASP A 942 26.32 31.00 11.24
N GLY A 943 27.04 30.25 12.08
CA GLY A 943 28.38 30.61 12.56
C GLY A 943 28.41 31.65 13.70
N HIS A 944 27.26 32.22 14.08
CA HIS A 944 27.12 33.12 15.21
C HIS A 944 26.76 32.36 16.48
N HIS A 945 27.42 32.68 17.59
CA HIS A 945 27.15 32.10 18.90
C HIS A 945 25.78 32.59 19.45
N THR A 946 24.92 31.64 19.84
CA THR A 946 23.52 31.90 20.25
C THR A 946 23.11 31.09 21.47
N TRP A 947 22.22 31.64 22.31
CA TRP A 947 21.73 31.01 23.53
C TRP A 947 20.28 30.50 23.36
N LEU A 948 20.02 29.23 23.70
CA LEU A 948 18.75 28.47 23.48
C LEU A 948 17.73 28.61 24.63
N VAL A 949 16.94 29.69 24.66
CA VAL A 949 15.96 30.01 25.71
C VAL A 949 14.60 29.36 25.46
N GLU A 950 14.21 28.45 26.34
CA GLU A 950 12.84 27.98 26.46
C GLU A 950 11.97 29.04 27.16
N ALA A 951 10.75 29.22 26.64
CA ALA A 951 9.69 30.04 27.19
C ALA A 951 8.38 29.24 27.23
N SER A 952 7.81 29.03 28.41
CA SER A 952 6.53 28.31 28.61
C SER A 952 5.47 29.31 29.11
N PRO A 953 4.25 29.39 28.55
CA PRO A 953 3.26 30.37 28.98
C PRO A 953 2.87 30.26 30.47
N VAL A 954 2.51 31.39 31.09
CA VAL A 954 2.15 31.44 32.53
C VAL A 954 0.83 30.76 32.90
N GLY A 955 0.02 30.32 31.92
CA GLY A 955 -1.18 29.53 32.19
C GLY A 955 -2.02 29.15 30.96
N PRO A 956 -3.05 28.30 31.11
CA PRO A 956 -3.83 27.73 30.00
C PRO A 956 -4.74 28.70 29.23
N GLU A 957 -4.93 29.92 29.73
CA GLU A 957 -5.65 30.99 29.02
C GLU A 957 -4.69 31.73 28.09
N VAL A 958 -3.54 32.16 28.62
CA VAL A 958 -2.45 32.80 27.87
C VAL A 958 -1.92 31.87 26.76
N SER A 959 -1.75 30.57 27.07
CA SER A 959 -1.32 29.56 26.10
C SER A 959 -2.28 29.42 24.91
N ARG A 960 -3.60 29.39 25.16
CA ARG A 960 -4.61 29.31 24.09
C ARG A 960 -4.65 30.57 23.24
N ALA A 961 -4.73 31.75 23.87
CA ALA A 961 -4.74 33.02 23.15
C ALA A 961 -3.51 33.20 22.24
N LEU A 962 -2.35 32.70 22.65
CA LEU A 962 -1.09 32.76 21.88
C LEU A 962 -0.92 31.62 20.85
N GLY A 963 -1.76 30.59 20.85
CA GLY A 963 -1.61 29.38 20.03
C GLY A 963 -0.45 28.45 20.43
N TYR A 964 0.35 28.80 21.44
CA TYR A 964 1.59 28.09 21.79
C TYR A 964 1.56 27.52 23.21
N GLY A 965 2.03 26.27 23.38
CA GLY A 965 2.29 25.65 24.68
C GLY A 965 3.72 25.81 25.17
N ARG A 966 4.68 26.05 24.26
CA ARG A 966 6.12 26.21 24.53
C ARG A 966 6.82 26.88 23.35
N VAL A 967 7.85 27.68 23.62
CA VAL A 967 8.68 28.37 22.61
C VAL A 967 10.15 28.21 23.00
N LEU A 968 11.08 28.21 22.02
CA LEU A 968 12.50 27.93 22.21
C LEU A 968 13.38 28.80 21.28
N MET A 969 13.77 29.98 21.76
CA MET A 969 14.49 31.03 21.03
C MET A 969 16.01 30.84 21.07
N ARG A 970 16.69 30.95 19.93
CA ARG A 970 18.17 30.95 19.85
C ARG A 970 18.67 32.35 19.61
N VAL A 971 19.05 33.04 20.67
CA VAL A 971 19.31 34.49 20.67
C VAL A 971 20.80 34.78 20.53
N ASP A 972 21.17 35.63 19.57
CA ASP A 972 22.57 36.04 19.31
C ASP A 972 23.23 36.67 20.55
N SER A 973 24.41 36.17 20.93
CA SER A 973 25.12 36.60 22.14
C SER A 973 25.79 37.99 22.05
N SER A 974 25.63 38.68 20.93
CA SER A 974 26.20 40.01 20.67
C SER A 974 25.15 41.03 20.23
N LEU A 975 24.14 40.60 19.46
CA LEU A 975 23.07 41.44 18.93
C LEU A 975 21.75 41.35 19.73
N TRP A 976 21.59 40.30 20.54
CA TRP A 976 20.38 40.02 21.34
C TRP A 976 19.09 39.91 20.50
N ILE A 977 19.22 39.41 19.27
CA ILE A 977 18.09 39.09 18.37
C ILE A 977 17.96 37.57 18.29
N PRO A 978 16.73 36.99 18.33
CA PRO A 978 16.52 35.59 17.96
C PRO A 978 17.01 35.36 16.53
N ARG A 979 18.04 34.52 16.37
CA ARG A 979 18.40 33.97 15.05
C ARG A 979 17.49 32.82 14.68
N LEU A 980 17.14 31.94 15.62
CA LEU A 980 16.33 30.77 15.30
C LEU A 980 15.39 30.38 16.46
N THR A 981 14.10 30.68 16.32
CA THR A 981 13.07 30.34 17.31
C THR A 981 12.33 29.07 16.89
N GLU A 982 11.95 28.24 17.85
CA GLU A 982 11.10 27.06 17.66
C GLU A 982 9.85 27.17 18.53
N TYR A 983 8.71 26.66 18.07
CA TYR A 983 7.41 26.78 18.74
C TYR A 983 6.73 25.41 18.81
N TRP A 984 5.98 25.18 19.88
CA TRP A 984 5.09 24.04 20.08
C TRP A 984 3.67 24.54 20.31
N ASP A 985 2.68 23.81 19.80
CA ASP A 985 1.26 24.13 19.97
C ASP A 985 0.77 23.91 21.42
N VAL A 986 -0.49 24.25 21.68
CA VAL A 986 -1.12 24.16 23.02
C VAL A 986 -1.16 22.72 23.55
N ALA A 987 -1.16 21.71 22.67
CA ALA A 987 -1.09 20.29 23.05
C ALA A 987 0.35 19.82 23.39
N GLY A 988 1.36 20.61 23.02
CA GLY A 988 2.78 20.30 23.23
C GLY A 988 3.46 19.61 22.04
N HIS A 989 2.85 19.61 20.86
CA HIS A 989 3.45 19.10 19.63
C HIS A 989 4.31 20.17 18.94
N PHE A 990 5.40 19.77 18.26
CA PHE A 990 6.33 20.72 17.62
C PHE A 990 5.69 21.36 16.38
N LEU A 991 5.47 22.67 16.44
CA LEU A 991 4.63 23.42 15.49
C LEU A 991 5.43 24.09 14.38
N LYS A 992 6.42 24.94 14.70
CA LYS A 992 7.17 25.70 13.67
C LYS A 992 8.56 26.17 14.12
N THR A 993 9.35 26.64 13.16
CA THR A 993 10.69 27.22 13.34
C THR A 993 10.76 28.57 12.61
N VAL A 994 11.36 29.61 13.19
CA VAL A 994 11.49 30.96 12.59
C VAL A 994 12.95 31.41 12.63
N HIS A 995 13.55 31.66 11.45
CA HIS A 995 14.97 31.99 11.26
C HIS A 995 15.15 33.44 10.81
N ALA A 996 15.79 34.30 11.60
CA ALA A 996 16.28 35.62 11.16
C ALA A 996 17.59 35.47 10.35
N ARG A 997 17.44 35.21 9.05
CA ARG A 997 18.53 34.93 8.09
C ARG A 997 19.46 36.12 7.83
N ARG A 998 19.00 37.35 8.03
CA ARG A 998 19.84 38.56 7.92
C ARG A 998 19.43 39.63 8.92
N ILE A 999 20.44 40.24 9.53
CA ILE A 999 20.31 41.33 10.51
C ILE A 999 21.32 42.41 10.12
N GLU A 1000 20.84 43.64 9.94
CA GLU A 1000 21.61 44.80 9.49
C GLU A 1000 21.30 46.02 10.37
N MET A 1001 22.22 46.98 10.47
CA MET A 1001 21.98 48.23 11.21
C MET A 1001 21.48 49.32 10.26
N ILE A 1002 20.27 49.81 10.52
CA ILE A 1002 19.59 50.85 9.72
C ILE A 1002 19.20 51.98 10.67
N ASP A 1003 19.57 53.21 10.38
CA ASP A 1003 19.31 54.41 11.21
C ASP A 1003 19.74 54.28 12.69
N GLY A 1004 20.73 53.43 12.97
CA GLY A 1004 21.20 53.11 14.32
C GLY A 1004 20.43 51.99 15.04
N ILE A 1005 19.45 51.37 14.38
CA ILE A 1005 18.61 50.27 14.88
C ILE A 1005 19.03 48.95 14.21
N TRP A 1006 19.40 47.95 15.02
CA TRP A 1006 19.62 46.58 14.53
C TRP A 1006 18.28 45.95 14.14
N SER A 1007 18.10 45.71 12.85
CA SER A 1007 16.85 45.28 12.23
C SER A 1007 17.03 43.95 11.51
N THR A 1008 16.08 43.03 11.64
CA THR A 1008 16.03 41.82 10.81
C THR A 1008 15.53 42.19 9.42
N THR A 1009 16.37 42.06 8.39
CA THR A 1009 16.03 42.40 7.00
C THR A 1009 15.65 41.19 6.15
N ASP A 1010 15.88 39.98 6.65
CA ASP A 1010 15.52 38.70 6.02
C ASP A 1010 15.13 37.71 7.13
N ILE A 1011 13.85 37.30 7.19
CA ILE A 1011 13.31 36.37 8.19
C ILE A 1011 12.52 35.25 7.49
N GLU A 1012 12.59 34.02 8.01
CA GLU A 1012 12.02 32.83 7.38
C GLU A 1012 11.35 31.92 8.42
N ALA A 1013 10.02 31.90 8.43
CA ALA A 1013 9.24 30.88 9.11
C ALA A 1013 9.23 29.59 8.29
N ILE A 1014 9.24 28.45 9.00
CA ILE A 1014 9.18 27.08 8.50
C ILE A 1014 8.22 26.35 9.45
N ASN A 1015 6.99 26.16 9.02
CA ASN A 1015 6.03 25.32 9.72
C ASN A 1015 6.54 23.87 9.72
N ARG A 1016 6.55 23.25 10.89
CA ARG A 1016 7.04 21.88 11.13
C ARG A 1016 5.91 20.88 11.21
N LYS A 1017 4.70 21.37 11.42
CA LYS A 1017 3.44 20.64 11.35
C LYS A 1017 3.03 20.50 9.87
N THR A 1018 2.92 21.61 9.13
CA THR A 1018 2.50 21.61 7.71
C THR A 1018 3.63 21.53 6.68
N GLY A 1019 4.89 21.80 7.06
CA GLY A 1019 6.03 21.85 6.12
C GLY A 1019 6.12 23.11 5.24
N HIS A 1020 5.05 23.94 5.22
CA HIS A 1020 5.00 25.26 4.57
C HIS A 1020 6.00 26.25 5.20
N LYS A 1021 6.39 27.29 4.47
CA LYS A 1021 7.44 28.25 4.84
C LYS A 1021 7.09 29.64 4.32
N THR A 1022 7.37 30.67 5.11
CA THR A 1022 7.18 32.07 4.73
C THR A 1022 8.46 32.82 4.99
N ARG A 1023 9.06 33.37 3.93
CA ARG A 1023 10.22 34.24 4.03
C ARG A 1023 9.83 35.68 3.73
N ILE A 1024 10.11 36.60 4.64
CA ILE A 1024 9.87 38.03 4.48
C ILE A 1024 11.22 38.75 4.36
N GLN A 1025 11.44 39.43 3.24
CA GLN A 1025 12.56 40.33 3.06
C GLN A 1025 12.10 41.79 3.17
N PHE A 1026 12.64 42.50 4.15
CA PHE A 1026 12.38 43.93 4.33
C PHE A 1026 13.40 44.74 3.52
N ARG A 1027 12.89 45.61 2.65
CA ARG A 1027 13.66 46.45 1.71
C ARG A 1027 13.29 47.92 1.94
N ASP A 1028 14.18 48.82 1.52
CA ASP A 1028 13.99 50.28 1.59
C ASP A 1028 13.41 50.75 2.94
N THR A 1029 13.93 50.17 4.03
CA THR A 1029 13.51 50.43 5.40
C THR A 1029 14.11 51.75 5.88
N ASP A 1030 13.26 52.67 6.31
CA ASP A 1030 13.60 54.01 6.78
C ASP A 1030 12.85 54.26 8.10
N TYR A 1031 13.59 54.51 9.19
CA TYR A 1031 13.06 54.85 10.52
C TYR A 1031 13.08 56.36 10.81
N GLY A 1032 13.70 57.17 9.94
CA GLY A 1032 13.77 58.63 10.05
C GLY A 1032 12.60 59.36 9.38
N VAL A 1033 11.86 58.71 8.50
CA VAL A 1033 10.74 59.28 7.73
C VAL A 1033 9.51 59.63 8.60
N ASP A 1034 9.00 60.85 8.43
CA ASP A 1034 7.76 61.33 9.07
C ASP A 1034 6.52 60.83 8.31
N VAL A 1035 6.04 59.64 8.68
CA VAL A 1035 4.90 58.96 8.03
C VAL A 1035 3.58 59.73 8.29
N PRO A 1036 2.90 60.29 7.27
CA PRO A 1036 1.74 61.16 7.49
C PRO A 1036 0.57 60.49 8.22
N PRO A 1037 0.01 61.09 9.30
CA PRO A 1037 -1.09 60.51 10.08
C PRO A 1037 -2.33 60.08 9.28
N ARG A 1038 -2.62 60.77 8.16
CA ARG A 1038 -3.74 60.45 7.26
C ARG A 1038 -3.75 58.99 6.76
N LEU A 1039 -2.60 58.33 6.71
CA LEU A 1039 -2.46 56.97 6.18
C LEU A 1039 -3.11 55.91 7.08
N PHE A 1040 -3.34 56.23 8.36
CA PHE A 1040 -3.91 55.31 9.35
C PHE A 1040 -5.42 55.49 9.58
N GLU A 1041 -6.10 56.19 8.65
CA GLU A 1041 -7.55 56.33 8.59
C GLU A 1041 -8.19 55.28 7.65
N GLN A 1042 -9.37 54.75 7.99
CA GLN A 1042 -10.14 53.85 7.10
C GLN A 1042 -10.36 54.42 5.69
N ASN A 1043 -10.43 55.75 5.54
CA ASN A 1043 -10.58 56.41 4.25
C ASN A 1043 -9.31 56.38 3.38
N ALA A 1044 -8.13 56.17 3.96
CA ALA A 1044 -6.87 56.06 3.22
C ALA A 1044 -6.75 54.72 2.48
N LEU A 1045 -7.32 53.65 3.03
CA LEU A 1045 -7.41 52.33 2.38
C LEU A 1045 -7.98 52.44 0.95
N LYS A 1046 -8.99 53.29 0.75
CA LYS A 1046 -9.63 53.55 -0.56
C LYS A 1046 -8.86 54.51 -1.48
N ARG A 1047 -7.86 55.23 -0.95
CA ARG A 1047 -7.15 56.33 -1.64
C ARG A 1047 -5.70 55.98 -2.01
N GLY A 1048 -5.10 54.99 -1.36
CA GLY A 1048 -3.66 54.74 -1.43
C GLY A 1048 -2.85 55.70 -0.55
N TYR A 1049 -1.52 55.57 -0.64
CA TYR A 1049 -0.55 56.36 0.11
C TYR A 1049 -0.17 57.67 -0.59
#